data_AF-A0A7C7IQF2-F1
#
_entry.id   AF-A0A7C7IQF2-F1
#
_cell.length_a   1.000
_cell.length_b   1.000
_cell.length_c   1.000
_cell.angle_alpha   90.00
_cell.angle_beta   90.00
_cell.angle_gamma   90.00
#
_symmetry.space_group_name_H-M   'P 1'
#
loop_
_entity.id
_entity.type
_entity.pdbx_description
1 polymer ?
#
loop_
_entity_poly.entity_id
_entity_poly.type
_entity_poly.pdbx_seq_one_letter_code
_entity_poly.pdbx_strand_id
1 'polypeptide(L)'
;MPSTKFVIFLLFFGLLVVPASTSLGHTVDPENVTWELPPLQWTKDLESGYVSTTPVVIGEMLFVKVGGRSDSPGGPWDDGKGPGIYAFNIYTGEQIWRYEHNQSRSGFEISPPIHIWQKDLLINGWTSGNITAHNASSGELLWMYETERVSWGITGKPMPIIGEPNVQDSIHFSTETGVLGLSPNGTLLFQHTFPDNATGYRNGVGLVILSENFSFYSGTSGILLATGDESGGFHTWEIDGDNFSSWDLNVVLNGSELKLRTPPFIMFPSHQNDTFGAGIIVQGSEGGELVNLQLDNESSLIVKNRVSLGIAPSIPVNLPNGVVVTGDLDSVKAHCFYNLTDCDNATVIDSGPVSGEPVLLVGNYNLGGIPLAVPHNTVDGYWAGHLVWWGENRIESSLEWDWHPQKEGWLTAGVGGTSEVMAAANDASWLEVRYFDDNPNAPSKDADGQQNSENQGVESTHPTVTGLPLLTELLVVMTLVLSTAGLAGGNMAAKRAGSLGILLVLLLLLPTLNLAWVTTVSDEGGDLDTSREGFPEAWNDSQVVCFEYPDDLWWEEVGMTIFLDADEGEIARLQGNNSRTCVGGLDGHQTIQSATVEAAQLAGLEYTWDSQPLGIFVEDIGLAQGGDGDRWWLYWVDGKHG
;
A
#
# COMPACT_ATOMS: atom_id res chain seq x y z
N MET A 1 52.71 -3.28 4.58
CA MET A 1 52.11 -1.94 4.44
C MET A 1 50.72 -2.14 3.85
N PRO A 2 49.63 -2.09 4.62
CA PRO A 2 48.31 -2.21 4.04
C PRO A 2 48.00 -0.93 3.26
N SER A 3 47.52 -1.09 2.04
CA SER A 3 47.24 0.03 1.14
C SER A 3 46.14 0.91 1.73
N THR A 4 46.28 2.22 1.52
CA THR A 4 45.40 3.28 2.03
C THR A 4 43.92 3.12 1.63
N LYS A 5 43.60 2.18 0.72
CA LYS A 5 42.23 1.84 0.31
C LYS A 5 41.53 0.81 1.22
N PHE A 6 42.29 -0.01 1.95
CA PHE A 6 41.74 -0.98 2.90
C PHE A 6 41.21 -0.31 4.18
N VAL A 7 41.77 0.85 4.54
CA VAL A 7 41.32 1.68 5.67
C VAL A 7 40.04 2.45 5.33
N ILE A 8 39.81 2.78 4.05
CA ILE A 8 38.59 3.47 3.60
C ILE A 8 37.39 2.50 3.55
N PHE A 9 37.61 1.22 3.24
CA PHE A 9 36.55 0.20 3.29
C PHE A 9 36.08 -0.10 4.73
N LEU A 10 37.01 -0.15 5.70
CA LEU A 10 36.68 -0.23 7.13
C LEU A 10 36.02 1.04 7.68
N LEU A 11 36.26 2.21 7.08
CA LEU A 11 35.54 3.44 7.41
C LEU A 11 34.13 3.46 6.84
N PHE A 12 33.88 2.90 5.65
CA PHE A 12 32.53 2.81 5.09
C PHE A 12 31.68 1.70 5.75
N PHE A 13 32.28 0.56 6.09
CA PHE A 13 31.59 -0.49 6.85
C PHE A 13 31.53 -0.16 8.36
N GLY A 14 32.52 0.56 8.89
CA GLY A 14 32.48 1.14 10.24
C GLY A 14 31.61 2.40 10.37
N LEU A 15 31.09 2.94 9.26
CA LEU A 15 30.01 3.93 9.23
C LEU A 15 28.63 3.28 9.07
N LEU A 16 28.58 2.01 8.65
CA LEU A 16 27.40 1.14 8.75
C LEU A 16 27.34 0.38 10.10
N VAL A 17 28.48 0.26 10.80
CA VAL A 17 28.54 -0.04 12.23
C VAL A 17 28.65 1.30 12.96
N VAL A 18 27.54 2.02 13.04
CA VAL A 18 27.36 3.03 14.08
C VAL A 18 27.82 2.40 15.40
N PRO A 19 28.67 3.07 16.20
CA PRO A 19 28.98 2.56 17.53
C PRO A 19 27.67 2.29 18.24
N ALA A 20 27.49 1.04 18.70
CA ALA A 20 26.45 0.66 19.64
C ALA A 20 26.53 1.60 20.86
N SER A 21 25.80 2.71 20.79
CA SER A 21 25.55 3.71 21.85
C SER A 21 24.67 4.88 21.38
N THR A 22 24.20 4.95 20.14
CA THR A 22 23.01 5.75 19.79
C THR A 22 21.86 4.82 19.46
N SER A 23 20.95 4.67 20.43
CA SER A 23 19.68 3.96 20.37
C SER A 23 18.90 4.30 19.08
N LEU A 24 18.92 3.39 18.11
CA LEU A 24 17.86 3.27 17.10
C LEU A 24 16.80 2.35 17.70
N GLY A 25 15.72 2.94 18.22
CA GLY A 25 14.53 2.25 18.73
C GLY A 25 14.57 1.71 20.17
N HIS A 26 15.74 1.64 20.83
CA HIS A 26 15.89 0.83 22.05
C HIS A 26 15.51 1.53 23.38
N THR A 27 15.46 2.86 23.48
CA THR A 27 15.32 3.51 24.82
C THR A 27 14.62 4.86 24.87
N VAL A 28 13.93 5.31 23.81
CA VAL A 28 13.30 6.63 23.82
C VAL A 28 11.80 6.45 24.03
N ASP A 29 11.30 6.73 25.24
CA ASP A 29 9.87 7.00 25.44
C ASP A 29 9.48 8.09 24.43
N PRO A 30 8.36 7.97 23.69
CA PRO A 30 8.00 8.93 22.66
C PRO A 30 7.70 10.29 23.30
N GLU A 31 8.70 11.18 23.36
CA GLU A 31 8.45 12.60 23.62
C GLU A 31 7.95 13.25 22.32
N ASN A 32 6.63 13.35 22.17
CA ASN A 32 5.94 14.18 21.16
C ASN A 32 6.47 14.03 19.72
N VAL A 33 6.86 12.82 19.35
CA VAL A 33 7.28 12.54 17.99
C VAL A 33 6.05 12.24 17.15
N THR A 34 5.92 12.90 16.00
CA THR A 34 4.88 12.61 15.01
C THR A 34 5.52 12.42 13.65
N TRP A 35 5.01 11.46 12.87
CA TRP A 35 5.35 11.29 11.48
C TRP A 35 4.19 11.81 10.64
N GLU A 36 4.33 12.99 10.05
CA GLU A 36 3.29 13.55 9.19
C GLU A 36 3.31 12.90 7.80
N LEU A 37 2.14 12.50 7.30
CA LEU A 37 1.97 12.07 5.91
C LEU A 37 2.21 13.28 4.97
N PRO A 38 3.16 13.20 4.02
CA PRO A 38 3.38 14.31 3.12
C PRO A 38 2.13 14.65 2.27
N PRO A 39 1.94 15.93 1.89
CA PRO A 39 0.78 16.33 1.12
C PRO A 39 0.80 15.69 -0.28
N LEU A 40 -0.39 15.46 -0.82
CA LEU A 40 -0.57 14.95 -2.18
C LEU A 40 -0.13 16.02 -3.19
N GLN A 41 0.80 15.64 -4.07
CA GLN A 41 1.40 16.53 -5.05
C GLN A 41 0.79 16.34 -6.42
N TRP A 42 0.66 15.08 -6.84
CA TRP A 42 -0.01 14.74 -8.08
C TRP A 42 -0.50 13.30 -8.06
N THR A 43 -1.45 13.04 -8.97
CA THR A 43 -2.02 11.72 -9.21
C THR A 43 -2.00 11.39 -10.69
N LYS A 44 -2.07 10.10 -11.00
CA LYS A 44 -2.08 9.61 -12.37
C LYS A 44 -2.92 8.34 -12.46
N ASP A 45 -3.93 8.36 -13.33
CA ASP A 45 -4.48 7.11 -13.85
C ASP A 45 -3.47 6.56 -14.86
N LEU A 46 -2.93 5.38 -14.56
CA LEU A 46 -2.00 4.69 -15.45
C LEU A 46 -2.74 4.04 -16.63
N GLU A 47 -4.08 4.02 -16.59
CA GLU A 47 -4.97 3.39 -17.56
C GLU A 47 -4.55 1.94 -17.88
N SER A 48 -3.91 1.29 -16.90
CA SER A 48 -3.36 -0.04 -17.00
C SER A 48 -4.10 -1.00 -16.05
N GLY A 49 -3.59 -2.21 -15.90
CA GLY A 49 -4.14 -3.21 -15.00
C GLY A 49 -3.84 -2.97 -13.54
N TYR A 50 -3.77 -4.08 -12.83
CA TYR A 50 -3.39 -4.13 -11.43
C TYR A 50 -1.97 -3.57 -11.20
N VAL A 51 -1.78 -2.86 -10.08
CA VAL A 51 -0.47 -2.40 -9.60
C VAL A 51 -0.20 -3.10 -8.29
N SER A 52 0.34 -4.30 -8.39
CA SER A 52 0.42 -5.22 -7.25
C SER A 52 1.77 -5.21 -6.52
N THR A 53 2.74 -4.42 -7.00
CA THR A 53 4.09 -4.30 -6.43
C THR A 53 4.39 -2.87 -6.03
N THR A 54 5.10 -2.70 -4.92
CA THR A 54 5.52 -1.38 -4.41
C THR A 54 6.26 -0.56 -5.50
N PRO A 55 5.86 0.71 -5.76
CA PRO A 55 6.59 1.59 -6.67
C PRO A 55 8.05 1.81 -6.24
N VAL A 56 8.95 2.03 -7.20
CA VAL A 56 10.38 2.22 -6.93
C VAL A 56 10.77 3.68 -7.16
N VAL A 57 11.19 4.37 -6.11
CA VAL A 57 11.61 5.78 -6.14
C VAL A 57 13.13 5.89 -6.01
N ILE A 58 13.77 6.59 -6.95
CA ILE A 58 15.24 6.68 -7.09
C ILE A 58 15.62 8.08 -7.54
N GLY A 59 16.11 8.90 -6.61
CA GLY A 59 16.39 10.30 -6.92
C GLY A 59 15.12 11.00 -7.40
N GLU A 60 15.12 11.46 -8.65
CA GLU A 60 13.94 12.10 -9.28
C GLU A 60 13.06 11.12 -10.07
N MET A 61 13.43 9.85 -10.15
CA MET A 61 12.73 8.84 -10.95
C MET A 61 11.75 8.05 -10.08
N LEU A 62 10.57 7.80 -10.63
CA LEU A 62 9.57 6.89 -10.08
C LEU A 62 9.23 5.83 -11.12
N PHE A 63 9.43 4.55 -10.78
CA PHE A 63 9.11 3.41 -11.62
C PHE A 63 7.89 2.68 -11.06
N VAL A 64 6.90 2.46 -11.91
CA VAL A 64 5.69 1.71 -11.57
C VAL A 64 5.52 0.55 -12.52
N LYS A 65 5.38 -0.65 -11.96
CA LYS A 65 5.12 -1.87 -12.72
C LYS A 65 3.62 -2.14 -12.74
N VAL A 66 3.09 -2.47 -13.91
CA VAL A 66 1.66 -2.61 -14.15
C VAL A 66 1.32 -3.95 -14.82
N GLY A 67 0.15 -4.50 -14.49
CA GLY A 67 -0.29 -5.84 -14.89
C GLY A 67 -1.07 -5.96 -16.20
N GLY A 68 -1.48 -4.85 -16.83
CA GLY A 68 -2.33 -4.86 -18.04
C GLY A 68 -3.84 -4.92 -17.75
N ARG A 69 -4.63 -4.11 -18.48
CA ARG A 69 -5.99 -3.69 -18.08
C ARG A 69 -6.94 -4.83 -17.68
N SER A 70 -7.67 -4.62 -16.58
CA SER A 70 -8.52 -5.64 -15.91
C SER A 70 -9.78 -6.05 -16.67
N ASP A 71 -10.22 -5.25 -17.65
CA ASP A 71 -11.34 -5.59 -18.55
C ASP A 71 -10.94 -6.52 -19.70
N SER A 72 -9.63 -6.80 -19.85
CA SER A 72 -9.10 -7.80 -20.78
C SER A 72 -8.01 -8.66 -20.13
N PRO A 73 -8.28 -9.35 -19.00
CA PRO A 73 -7.26 -9.92 -18.09
C PRO A 73 -6.38 -11.05 -18.69
N GLY A 74 -6.56 -11.38 -19.97
CA GLY A 74 -5.80 -12.38 -20.74
C GLY A 74 -5.03 -11.82 -21.95
N GLY A 75 -5.16 -10.52 -22.26
CA GLY A 75 -4.76 -9.93 -23.54
C GLY A 75 -5.54 -10.49 -24.75
N PRO A 76 -5.19 -10.10 -25.99
CA PRO A 76 -4.19 -9.09 -26.36
C PRO A 76 -4.59 -7.69 -25.88
N TRP A 77 -3.59 -6.85 -25.62
CA TRP A 77 -3.76 -5.52 -25.04
C TRP A 77 -3.86 -4.45 -26.13
N ASP A 78 -4.65 -3.41 -25.89
CA ASP A 78 -4.54 -2.19 -26.69
C ASP A 78 -3.17 -1.55 -26.49
N ASP A 79 -2.68 -0.85 -27.52
CA ASP A 79 -1.51 0.03 -27.39
C ASP A 79 -1.73 0.97 -26.21
N GLY A 80 -0.78 1.04 -25.29
CA GLY A 80 -0.93 1.87 -24.11
C GLY A 80 -1.59 1.19 -22.91
N LYS A 81 -2.04 -0.08 -23.01
CA LYS A 81 -2.81 -0.73 -21.92
C LYS A 81 -2.30 -2.09 -21.46
N GLY A 82 -1.17 -2.55 -22.01
CA GLY A 82 -0.55 -3.82 -21.64
C GLY A 82 0.29 -3.77 -20.36
N PRO A 83 0.69 -4.95 -19.84
CA PRO A 83 1.66 -5.07 -18.76
C PRO A 83 2.94 -4.32 -19.10
N GLY A 84 3.59 -3.69 -18.13
CA GLY A 84 4.71 -2.81 -18.43
C GLY A 84 5.39 -2.20 -17.22
N ILE A 85 6.37 -1.34 -17.50
CA ILE A 85 7.02 -0.47 -16.51
C ILE A 85 6.96 0.95 -17.03
N TYR A 86 6.37 1.84 -16.23
CA TYR A 86 6.24 3.25 -16.56
C TYR A 86 7.15 4.04 -15.63
N ALA A 87 7.89 4.99 -16.21
CA ALA A 87 8.81 5.84 -15.47
C ALA A 87 8.34 7.29 -15.51
N PHE A 88 8.30 7.92 -14.35
CA PHE A 88 7.88 9.30 -14.18
C PHE A 88 8.98 10.11 -13.50
N ASN A 89 9.04 11.39 -13.80
CA ASN A 89 9.73 12.34 -12.94
C ASN A 89 8.86 12.60 -11.70
N ILE A 90 9.41 12.38 -10.52
CA ILE A 90 8.66 12.39 -9.27
C ILE A 90 8.12 13.76 -8.89
N TYR A 91 8.78 14.85 -9.31
CA TYR A 91 8.39 16.21 -8.91
C TYR A 91 7.52 16.92 -9.95
N THR A 92 7.51 16.45 -11.19
CA THR A 92 6.69 17.05 -12.27
C THR A 92 5.52 16.17 -12.68
N GLY A 93 5.55 14.87 -12.36
CA GLY A 93 4.58 13.89 -12.83
C GLY A 93 4.69 13.57 -14.33
N GLU A 94 5.71 14.10 -15.02
CA GLU A 94 5.94 13.83 -16.44
C GLU A 94 6.40 12.39 -16.65
N GLN A 95 5.77 11.69 -17.60
CA GLN A 95 6.22 10.36 -18.01
C GLN A 95 7.49 10.49 -18.85
N ILE A 96 8.60 9.95 -18.35
CA ILE A 96 9.92 10.01 -19.00
C ILE A 96 10.00 8.93 -20.08
N TRP A 97 9.64 7.70 -19.72
CA TRP A 97 9.64 6.58 -20.64
C TRP A 97 8.62 5.53 -20.19
N ARG A 98 8.30 4.64 -21.13
CA ARG A 98 7.41 3.51 -20.90
C ARG A 98 7.92 2.30 -21.67
N TYR A 99 7.88 1.14 -21.02
CA TYR A 99 8.10 -0.16 -21.64
C TYR A 99 6.86 -1.04 -21.52
N GLU A 100 6.46 -1.68 -22.62
CA GLU A 100 5.37 -2.64 -22.66
C GLU A 100 5.90 -4.06 -22.86
N HIS A 101 5.41 -4.99 -22.04
CA HIS A 101 5.77 -6.40 -22.08
C HIS A 101 4.60 -7.23 -22.58
N ASN A 102 4.37 -7.17 -23.89
CA ASN A 102 3.21 -7.79 -24.55
C ASN A 102 3.25 -9.34 -24.58
N GLN A 103 4.35 -9.95 -24.12
CA GLN A 103 4.47 -11.39 -23.89
C GLN A 103 3.72 -11.83 -22.63
N SER A 104 3.57 -10.95 -21.63
CA SER A 104 2.70 -11.23 -20.48
C SER A 104 1.25 -11.22 -20.91
N ARG A 105 0.56 -12.26 -20.48
CA ARG A 105 -0.87 -12.49 -20.73
C ARG A 105 -1.68 -12.54 -19.44
N SER A 106 -1.06 -12.47 -18.27
CA SER A 106 -1.82 -12.22 -17.05
C SER A 106 -2.17 -10.73 -16.99
N GLY A 107 -3.33 -10.41 -16.42
CA GLY A 107 -3.70 -9.04 -16.06
C GLY A 107 -3.04 -8.52 -14.78
N PHE A 108 -2.22 -9.34 -14.12
CA PHE A 108 -1.47 -8.99 -12.91
C PHE A 108 0.01 -9.27 -13.08
N GLU A 109 0.84 -8.44 -12.47
CA GLU A 109 2.29 -8.55 -12.45
C GLU A 109 2.81 -8.32 -11.03
N ILE A 110 3.40 -9.35 -10.44
CA ILE A 110 3.63 -9.40 -8.97
C ILE A 110 5.08 -9.58 -8.55
N SER A 111 6.02 -9.78 -9.49
CA SER A 111 7.46 -9.73 -9.18
C SER A 111 7.89 -8.26 -9.02
N PRO A 112 8.34 -7.82 -7.82
CA PRO A 112 8.75 -6.43 -7.61
C PRO A 112 10.03 -6.09 -8.37
N PRO A 113 10.08 -4.95 -9.07
CA PRO A 113 11.29 -4.52 -9.76
C PRO A 113 12.40 -4.12 -8.77
N ILE A 114 13.65 -4.24 -9.20
CA ILE A 114 14.83 -3.78 -8.44
C ILE A 114 15.69 -2.86 -9.29
N HIS A 115 16.41 -1.95 -8.62
CA HIS A 115 17.40 -1.09 -9.26
C HIS A 115 18.81 -1.34 -8.72
N ILE A 116 19.76 -1.47 -9.64
CA ILE A 116 21.19 -1.59 -9.33
C ILE A 116 21.89 -0.28 -9.66
N TRP A 117 22.06 0.55 -8.62
CA TRP A 117 22.60 1.91 -8.71
C TRP A 117 23.96 2.01 -9.39
N GLN A 118 24.87 1.06 -9.13
CA GLN A 118 26.22 1.10 -9.71
C GLN A 118 26.25 0.84 -11.22
N LYS A 119 25.13 0.37 -11.79
CA LYS A 119 25.01 -0.04 -13.19
C LYS A 119 23.88 0.69 -13.94
N ASP A 120 23.12 1.56 -13.27
CA ASP A 120 21.93 2.23 -13.81
C ASP A 120 20.94 1.25 -14.46
N LEU A 121 20.67 0.15 -13.76
CA LEU A 121 19.96 -1.01 -14.29
C LEU A 121 18.68 -1.28 -13.51
N LEU A 122 17.54 -1.25 -14.20
CA LEU A 122 16.24 -1.66 -13.67
C LEU A 122 15.95 -3.09 -14.14
N ILE A 123 15.79 -4.01 -13.19
CA ILE A 123 15.57 -5.44 -13.47
C ILE A 123 14.20 -5.85 -13.00
N ASN A 124 13.55 -6.69 -13.79
CA ASN A 124 12.22 -7.18 -13.49
C ASN A 124 12.00 -8.61 -14.00
N GLY A 125 11.24 -9.39 -13.22
CA GLY A 125 10.65 -10.65 -13.66
C GLY A 125 9.22 -10.48 -14.14
N TRP A 126 8.80 -11.27 -15.13
CA TRP A 126 7.45 -11.21 -15.70
C TRP A 126 6.73 -12.54 -15.52
N THR A 127 5.40 -12.48 -15.39
CA THR A 127 4.56 -13.69 -15.37
C THR A 127 4.62 -14.49 -16.67
N SER A 128 5.13 -13.91 -17.75
CA SER A 128 5.44 -14.63 -18.98
C SER A 128 6.61 -15.62 -18.85
N GLY A 129 7.35 -15.59 -17.73
CA GLY A 129 8.62 -16.32 -17.57
C GLY A 129 9.83 -15.55 -18.11
N ASN A 130 9.64 -14.31 -18.55
CA ASN A 130 10.75 -13.49 -19.03
C ASN A 130 11.37 -12.74 -17.85
N ILE A 131 12.67 -12.51 -17.93
CA ILE A 131 13.40 -11.56 -17.10
C ILE A 131 13.92 -10.49 -18.04
N THR A 132 13.70 -9.23 -17.71
CA THR A 132 14.23 -8.11 -18.50
C THR A 132 15.10 -7.21 -17.65
N ALA A 133 16.06 -6.57 -18.30
CA ALA A 133 16.78 -5.47 -17.72
C ALA A 133 16.81 -4.27 -18.65
N HIS A 134 16.56 -3.11 -18.05
CA HIS A 134 16.41 -1.85 -18.74
C HIS A 134 17.42 -0.85 -18.20
N ASN A 135 17.90 0.05 -19.04
CA ASN A 135 18.55 1.25 -18.53
C ASN A 135 17.50 2.06 -17.74
N ALA A 136 17.78 2.36 -16.46
CA ALA A 136 16.77 2.98 -15.60
C ALA A 136 16.44 4.42 -16.04
N SER A 137 17.41 5.12 -16.64
CA SER A 137 17.23 6.49 -17.13
C SER A 137 16.43 6.59 -18.44
N SER A 138 16.64 5.67 -19.39
CA SER A 138 16.06 5.74 -20.74
C SER A 138 14.93 4.73 -21.03
N GLY A 139 14.80 3.69 -20.21
CA GLY A 139 13.88 2.58 -20.45
C GLY A 139 14.34 1.59 -21.53
N GLU A 140 15.50 1.81 -22.15
CA GLU A 140 16.05 0.94 -23.19
C GLU A 140 16.21 -0.50 -22.66
N LEU A 141 15.59 -1.47 -23.34
CA LEU A 141 15.79 -2.89 -23.06
C LEU A 141 17.22 -3.28 -23.42
N LEU A 142 18.03 -3.60 -22.41
CA LEU A 142 19.43 -3.99 -22.60
C LEU A 142 19.58 -5.47 -22.89
N TRP A 143 18.80 -6.30 -22.20
CA TRP A 143 18.75 -7.74 -22.41
C TRP A 143 17.45 -8.34 -21.87
N MET A 144 17.14 -9.54 -22.37
CA MET A 144 16.02 -10.36 -21.94
C MET A 144 16.48 -11.81 -21.85
N TYR A 145 16.03 -12.51 -20.80
CA TYR A 145 16.26 -13.93 -20.58
C TYR A 145 14.92 -14.64 -20.43
N GLU A 146 14.73 -15.76 -21.11
CA GLU A 146 13.49 -16.55 -21.08
C GLU A 146 13.68 -17.78 -20.19
N THR A 147 12.77 -17.98 -19.24
CA THR A 147 12.73 -19.18 -18.41
C THR A 147 11.60 -20.11 -18.85
N GLU A 148 11.62 -21.34 -18.35
CA GLU A 148 10.44 -22.19 -18.43
C GLU A 148 9.28 -21.53 -17.67
N ARG A 149 8.09 -21.60 -18.26
CA ARG A 149 6.82 -21.15 -17.67
C ARG A 149 5.81 -22.28 -17.81
N VAL A 150 5.23 -22.67 -16.68
CA VAL A 150 4.14 -23.66 -16.62
C VAL A 150 2.81 -22.93 -16.50
N SER A 151 2.71 -21.96 -15.59
CA SER A 151 1.49 -21.20 -15.27
C SER A 151 1.83 -19.73 -14.98
N TRP A 152 2.64 -19.48 -13.94
CA TRP A 152 2.81 -18.18 -13.30
C TRP A 152 4.08 -17.41 -13.67
N GLY A 153 5.10 -18.06 -14.25
CA GLY A 153 6.35 -17.42 -14.64
C GLY A 153 7.16 -16.88 -13.44
N ILE A 154 7.65 -15.64 -13.52
CA ILE A 154 8.45 -15.04 -12.45
C ILE A 154 7.56 -14.13 -11.59
N THR A 155 7.40 -14.51 -10.32
CA THR A 155 6.51 -13.82 -9.38
C THR A 155 7.20 -13.27 -8.13
N GLY A 156 8.44 -13.70 -7.84
CA GLY A 156 9.19 -13.30 -6.67
C GLY A 156 10.12 -12.11 -6.93
N LYS A 157 10.52 -11.40 -5.87
CA LYS A 157 11.54 -10.34 -5.95
C LYS A 157 12.94 -10.94 -6.20
N PRO A 158 13.71 -10.42 -7.18
CA PRO A 158 15.09 -10.82 -7.38
C PRO A 158 16.04 -10.28 -6.30
N MET A 159 17.14 -10.99 -6.07
CA MET A 159 18.18 -10.61 -5.11
C MET A 159 19.51 -10.33 -5.82
N PRO A 160 19.95 -9.06 -5.91
CA PRO A 160 21.24 -8.72 -6.51
C PRO A 160 22.39 -8.88 -5.52
N ILE A 161 23.51 -9.47 -5.94
CA ILE A 161 24.78 -9.51 -5.22
C ILE A 161 25.82 -8.80 -6.09
N ILE A 162 26.14 -7.55 -5.73
CA ILE A 162 26.90 -6.63 -6.58
C ILE A 162 28.05 -6.01 -5.79
N GLY A 163 29.25 -6.03 -6.36
CA GLY A 163 30.43 -5.37 -5.79
C GLY A 163 31.13 -6.14 -4.68
N GLU A 164 30.76 -7.40 -4.46
CA GLU A 164 31.38 -8.24 -3.43
C GLU A 164 32.80 -8.68 -3.83
N PRO A 165 33.83 -8.39 -2.99
CA PRO A 165 35.21 -8.76 -3.30
C PRO A 165 35.36 -10.27 -3.46
N ASN A 166 35.89 -10.71 -4.60
CA ASN A 166 36.11 -12.12 -4.98
C ASN A 166 34.85 -12.92 -5.34
N VAL A 167 33.71 -12.26 -5.49
CA VAL A 167 32.48 -12.87 -6.00
C VAL A 167 32.13 -12.18 -7.32
N GLN A 168 31.66 -12.96 -8.30
CA GLN A 168 31.17 -12.39 -9.54
C GLN A 168 29.82 -11.70 -9.31
N ASP A 169 29.66 -10.47 -9.80
CA ASP A 169 28.36 -9.77 -9.79
C ASP A 169 27.27 -10.69 -10.36
N SER A 170 26.23 -10.94 -9.57
CA SER A 170 25.14 -11.86 -9.90
C SER A 170 23.79 -11.28 -9.46
N ILE A 171 22.72 -11.71 -10.11
CA ILE A 171 21.34 -11.41 -9.78
C ILE A 171 20.61 -12.74 -9.73
N HIS A 172 20.09 -13.05 -8.55
CA HIS A 172 19.47 -14.32 -8.26
C HIS A 172 17.96 -14.22 -8.39
N PHE A 173 17.38 -15.18 -9.08
CA PHE A 173 15.96 -15.26 -9.35
C PHE A 173 15.43 -16.61 -8.88
N SER A 174 14.25 -16.56 -8.27
CA SER A 174 13.38 -17.72 -8.22
C SER A 174 12.49 -17.72 -9.44
N THR A 175 12.48 -18.84 -10.14
CA THR A 175 11.67 -19.08 -11.33
C THR A 175 10.52 -20.02 -10.97
N GLU A 176 9.59 -20.24 -11.90
CA GLU A 176 8.49 -21.16 -11.64
C GLU A 176 8.97 -22.61 -11.41
N THR A 177 10.07 -23.05 -12.03
CA THR A 177 10.53 -24.45 -11.95
C THR A 177 11.86 -24.63 -11.21
N GLY A 178 12.40 -23.58 -10.60
CA GLY A 178 13.70 -23.64 -9.95
C GLY A 178 14.30 -22.27 -9.63
N VAL A 179 15.63 -22.18 -9.61
CA VAL A 179 16.37 -20.93 -9.38
C VAL A 179 17.45 -20.74 -10.43
N LEU A 180 17.83 -19.50 -10.69
CA LEU A 180 18.95 -19.18 -11.55
C LEU A 180 19.69 -17.92 -11.10
N GLY A 181 20.94 -17.78 -11.55
CA GLY A 181 21.73 -16.57 -11.41
C GLY A 181 22.10 -16.02 -12.78
N LEU A 182 21.86 -14.72 -12.98
CA LEU A 182 22.33 -13.98 -14.17
C LEU A 182 23.39 -12.97 -13.74
N SER A 183 24.43 -12.75 -14.53
CA SER A 183 25.26 -11.56 -14.36
C SER A 183 24.50 -10.29 -14.81
N PRO A 184 24.94 -9.08 -14.43
CA PRO A 184 24.28 -7.83 -14.81
C PRO A 184 24.11 -7.58 -16.32
N ASN A 185 24.82 -8.32 -17.17
CA ASN A 185 24.69 -8.28 -18.63
C ASN A 185 23.74 -9.38 -19.20
N GLY A 186 23.06 -10.15 -18.35
CA GLY A 186 22.12 -11.19 -18.74
C GLY A 186 22.72 -12.56 -19.04
N THR A 187 24.03 -12.77 -18.81
CA THR A 187 24.64 -14.10 -18.98
C THR A 187 24.23 -15.03 -17.84
N LEU A 188 23.76 -16.24 -18.18
CA LEU A 188 23.50 -17.29 -17.19
C LEU A 188 24.79 -17.73 -16.50
N LEU A 189 24.79 -17.70 -15.17
CA LEU A 189 25.89 -18.15 -14.31
C LEU A 189 25.65 -19.56 -13.80
N PHE A 190 24.45 -19.82 -13.29
CA PHE A 190 24.02 -21.12 -12.80
C PHE A 190 22.49 -21.25 -12.90
N GLN A 191 22.01 -22.49 -12.85
CA GLN A 191 20.59 -22.81 -12.79
C GLN A 191 20.39 -24.14 -12.05
N HIS A 192 19.37 -24.20 -11.20
CA HIS A 192 18.91 -25.42 -10.54
C HIS A 192 17.41 -25.58 -10.73
N THR A 193 16.93 -26.81 -10.79
CA THR A 193 15.50 -27.12 -10.88
C THR A 193 15.00 -27.60 -9.52
N PHE A 194 13.75 -27.28 -9.19
CA PHE A 194 13.15 -27.80 -7.98
C PHE A 194 12.97 -29.33 -8.08
N PRO A 195 13.23 -30.09 -7.01
CA PRO A 195 12.96 -31.51 -6.97
C PRO A 195 11.48 -31.83 -7.26
N ASP A 196 11.23 -33.07 -7.72
CA ASP A 196 9.90 -33.64 -7.89
C ASP A 196 8.93 -32.80 -8.76
N ASN A 197 9.48 -31.99 -9.67
CA ASN A 197 8.74 -31.05 -10.52
C ASN A 197 7.86 -30.07 -9.70
N ALA A 198 8.30 -29.71 -8.50
CA ALA A 198 7.65 -28.66 -7.71
C ALA A 198 7.69 -27.31 -8.46
N THR A 199 6.69 -26.47 -8.19
CA THR A 199 6.56 -25.15 -8.83
C THR A 199 6.58 -24.03 -7.81
N GLY A 200 7.15 -22.88 -8.18
CA GLY A 200 7.15 -21.65 -7.39
C GLY A 200 5.95 -20.74 -7.68
N TYR A 201 5.45 -20.07 -6.65
CA TYR A 201 4.51 -18.95 -6.76
C TYR A 201 4.71 -17.98 -5.60
N ARG A 202 4.84 -16.68 -5.90
CA ARG A 202 5.21 -15.60 -4.95
C ARG A 202 6.54 -15.82 -4.19
N ASN A 203 7.30 -16.85 -4.55
CA ASN A 203 8.52 -17.26 -3.88
C ASN A 203 9.71 -16.39 -4.28
N GLY A 204 9.96 -15.28 -3.58
CA GLY A 204 11.17 -14.47 -3.78
C GLY A 204 12.43 -15.14 -3.27
N VAL A 205 13.58 -14.55 -3.62
CA VAL A 205 14.89 -14.96 -3.09
C VAL A 205 15.20 -14.16 -1.84
N GLY A 206 15.62 -14.83 -0.78
CA GLY A 206 16.05 -14.20 0.45
C GLY A 206 17.40 -14.70 0.94
N LEU A 207 17.85 -14.17 2.07
CA LEU A 207 19.13 -14.52 2.70
C LEU A 207 18.87 -15.28 3.99
N VAL A 208 19.67 -16.29 4.28
CA VAL A 208 19.55 -17.09 5.50
C VAL A 208 20.92 -17.45 6.08
N ILE A 209 20.94 -17.73 7.38
CA ILE A 209 22.08 -18.32 8.07
C ILE A 209 21.56 -19.59 8.74
N LEU A 210 22.17 -20.72 8.42
CA LEU A 210 21.73 -22.02 8.93
C LEU A 210 22.69 -22.65 9.94
N SER A 211 23.93 -22.15 10.08
CA SER A 211 24.95 -22.76 10.93
C SER A 211 25.29 -21.89 12.15
N GLU A 212 25.39 -22.51 13.33
CA GLU A 212 25.84 -21.86 14.58
C GLU A 212 27.31 -21.45 14.55
N ASN A 213 28.14 -22.11 13.72
CA ASN A 213 29.56 -21.81 13.57
C ASN A 213 29.82 -20.68 12.57
N PHE A 214 28.78 -19.94 12.19
CA PHE A 214 28.90 -18.78 11.33
C PHE A 214 29.80 -17.72 11.97
N SER A 215 30.74 -17.21 11.18
CA SER A 215 31.54 -16.04 11.54
C SER A 215 31.51 -15.04 10.39
N PHE A 216 31.04 -13.83 10.68
CA PHE A 216 31.13 -12.69 9.75
C PHE A 216 32.58 -12.37 9.34
N TYR A 217 33.57 -12.86 10.09
CA TYR A 217 34.99 -12.61 9.87
C TYR A 217 35.71 -13.76 9.16
N SER A 218 35.04 -14.89 8.86
CA SER A 218 35.62 -15.95 8.03
C SER A 218 35.42 -15.67 6.55
N GLY A 219 36.39 -16.06 5.71
CA GLY A 219 36.36 -15.84 4.25
C GLY A 219 35.28 -16.63 3.50
N THR A 220 34.62 -17.58 4.16
CA THR A 220 33.37 -18.21 3.72
C THR A 220 32.25 -17.60 4.52
N SER A 221 31.38 -16.82 3.88
CA SER A 221 30.43 -15.94 4.54
C SER A 221 29.27 -16.66 5.22
N GLY A 222 29.12 -18.00 5.17
CA GLY A 222 28.07 -18.78 5.87
C GLY A 222 26.62 -18.35 5.61
N ILE A 223 26.44 -17.32 4.79
CA ILE A 223 25.19 -16.72 4.33
C ILE A 223 24.84 -17.44 3.05
N LEU A 224 23.64 -17.99 3.03
CA LEU A 224 23.07 -18.68 1.88
C LEU A 224 21.95 -17.84 1.32
N LEU A 225 21.74 -17.96 0.02
CA LEU A 225 20.49 -17.55 -0.58
C LEU A 225 19.48 -18.69 -0.43
N ALA A 226 18.21 -18.33 -0.32
CA ALA A 226 17.15 -19.31 -0.14
C ALA A 226 15.84 -18.91 -0.82
N THR A 227 15.04 -19.91 -1.16
CA THR A 227 13.67 -19.75 -1.65
C THR A 227 12.79 -20.94 -1.27
N GLY A 228 11.51 -20.83 -1.58
CA GLY A 228 10.47 -21.82 -1.33
C GLY A 228 9.78 -22.31 -2.58
N ASP A 229 8.91 -23.32 -2.45
CA ASP A 229 7.99 -23.74 -3.50
C ASP A 229 6.57 -24.07 -2.99
N GLU A 230 5.66 -24.39 -3.91
CA GLU A 230 4.26 -24.76 -3.64
C GLU A 230 4.04 -26.20 -3.13
N SER A 231 5.11 -26.99 -3.02
CA SER A 231 5.09 -28.36 -2.50
C SER A 231 5.71 -28.46 -1.10
N GLY A 232 6.18 -27.34 -0.53
CA GLY A 232 6.79 -27.28 0.79
C GLY A 232 8.30 -27.48 0.77
N GLY A 233 8.94 -27.39 -0.40
CA GLY A 233 10.39 -27.40 -0.52
C GLY A 233 11.00 -26.10 0.00
N PHE A 234 12.05 -26.23 0.82
CA PHE A 234 12.95 -25.16 1.20
C PHE A 234 14.30 -25.39 0.53
N HIS A 235 14.75 -24.43 -0.27
CA HIS A 235 15.92 -24.57 -1.13
C HIS A 235 16.95 -23.51 -0.79
N THR A 236 18.21 -23.90 -0.70
CA THR A 236 19.33 -22.98 -0.41
C THR A 236 20.51 -23.19 -1.33
N TRP A 237 21.26 -22.14 -1.62
CA TRP A 237 22.50 -22.20 -2.40
C TRP A 237 23.48 -21.11 -1.97
N GLU A 238 24.76 -21.27 -2.32
CA GLU A 238 25.80 -20.27 -2.08
C GLU A 238 25.73 -19.12 -3.08
N ILE A 239 26.42 -18.03 -2.79
CA ILE A 239 26.36 -16.80 -3.59
C ILE A 239 26.82 -17.01 -5.04
N ASP A 240 27.73 -17.94 -5.29
CA ASP A 240 28.17 -18.32 -6.64
C ASP A 240 27.22 -19.28 -7.36
N GLY A 241 26.18 -19.79 -6.67
CA GLY A 241 25.25 -20.78 -7.19
C GLY A 241 25.58 -22.22 -6.81
N ASP A 242 26.68 -22.48 -6.14
CA ASP A 242 27.07 -23.83 -5.75
C ASP A 242 26.27 -24.31 -4.51
N ASN A 243 26.47 -25.59 -4.16
CA ASN A 243 25.90 -26.22 -2.96
C ASN A 243 24.37 -26.10 -2.83
N PHE A 244 23.66 -26.19 -3.96
CA PHE A 244 22.20 -26.26 -3.96
C PHE A 244 21.70 -27.45 -3.13
N SER A 245 20.95 -27.13 -2.08
CA SER A 245 20.40 -28.07 -1.10
C SER A 245 18.90 -27.87 -0.99
N SER A 246 18.16 -28.94 -0.75
CA SER A 246 16.71 -28.94 -0.70
C SER A 246 16.20 -29.83 0.42
N TRP A 247 15.20 -29.35 1.15
CA TRP A 247 14.52 -30.08 2.22
C TRP A 247 13.00 -29.99 2.06
N ASP A 248 12.31 -31.08 2.35
CA ASP A 248 10.85 -31.15 2.40
C ASP A 248 10.34 -30.72 3.78
N LEU A 249 9.72 -29.53 3.85
CA LEU A 249 9.17 -29.01 5.10
C LEU A 249 7.97 -29.79 5.60
N ASN A 250 7.26 -30.56 4.76
CA ASN A 250 6.20 -31.45 5.25
C ASN A 250 6.78 -32.50 6.19
N VAL A 251 7.99 -32.99 5.88
CA VAL A 251 8.73 -33.93 6.75
C VAL A 251 9.31 -33.23 7.97
N VAL A 252 9.99 -32.08 7.78
CA VAL A 252 10.66 -31.35 8.87
C VAL A 252 9.65 -30.82 9.89
N LEU A 253 8.49 -30.35 9.42
CA LEU A 253 7.47 -29.72 10.26
C LEU A 253 6.37 -30.67 10.70
N ASN A 254 6.35 -31.91 10.18
CA ASN A 254 5.26 -32.88 10.33
C ASN A 254 3.91 -32.30 9.87
N GLY A 255 3.93 -31.60 8.74
CA GLY A 255 2.78 -30.97 8.11
C GLY A 255 2.34 -31.69 6.84
N SER A 256 1.31 -31.17 6.19
CA SER A 256 0.81 -31.66 4.91
C SER A 256 0.42 -30.49 4.02
N GLU A 257 0.78 -30.56 2.74
CA GLU A 257 0.45 -29.53 1.73
C GLU A 257 0.97 -28.13 2.11
N LEU A 258 2.13 -28.08 2.79
CA LEU A 258 2.78 -26.82 3.12
C LEU A 258 3.30 -26.12 1.87
N LYS A 259 3.27 -24.79 1.90
CA LYS A 259 3.73 -23.91 0.82
C LYS A 259 4.62 -22.82 1.38
N LEU A 260 5.58 -22.36 0.59
CA LEU A 260 6.48 -21.28 1.00
C LEU A 260 6.45 -20.15 -0.05
N ARG A 261 5.63 -19.13 0.24
CA ARG A 261 5.28 -18.02 -0.68
C ARG A 261 5.90 -16.67 -0.30
N THR A 262 6.74 -16.64 0.72
CA THR A 262 7.48 -15.45 1.13
C THR A 262 8.98 -15.74 1.04
N PRO A 263 9.82 -14.73 0.74
CA PRO A 263 11.27 -14.90 0.80
C PRO A 263 11.70 -15.34 2.20
N PRO A 264 12.52 -16.40 2.35
CA PRO A 264 13.21 -16.69 3.61
C PRO A 264 14.09 -15.52 4.05
N PHE A 265 14.37 -15.41 5.34
CA PHE A 265 15.15 -14.30 5.86
C PHE A 265 16.05 -14.69 7.03
N ILE A 266 17.04 -13.84 7.32
CA ILE A 266 17.94 -14.03 8.45
C ILE A 266 17.16 -13.66 9.72
N MET A 267 17.06 -14.60 10.66
CA MET A 267 16.58 -14.32 11.99
C MET A 267 17.77 -14.03 12.90
N PHE A 268 17.88 -12.77 13.34
CA PHE A 268 18.99 -12.31 14.19
C PHE A 268 18.70 -12.60 15.68
N PRO A 269 19.71 -13.04 16.45
CA PRO A 269 19.63 -13.03 17.90
C PRO A 269 19.76 -11.60 18.46
N SER A 270 19.06 -11.29 19.55
CA SER A 270 19.25 -10.04 20.31
C SER A 270 20.45 -10.11 21.26
N HIS A 271 20.93 -11.31 21.62
CA HIS A 271 22.02 -11.51 22.57
C HIS A 271 23.12 -12.45 22.05
N GLN A 272 24.36 -12.23 22.50
CA GLN A 272 25.57 -12.92 22.04
C GLN A 272 25.61 -14.45 22.26
N ASN A 273 24.60 -15.03 22.92
CA ASN A 273 24.50 -16.46 23.19
C ASN A 273 23.28 -17.13 22.51
N ASP A 274 22.49 -16.40 21.71
CA ASP A 274 21.26 -16.92 21.09
C ASP A 274 21.50 -17.44 19.65
N THR A 275 20.65 -18.39 19.24
CA THR A 275 20.74 -19.15 17.99
C THR A 275 20.41 -18.30 16.76
N PHE A 276 21.35 -18.20 15.82
CA PHE A 276 21.09 -17.77 14.45
C PHE A 276 20.23 -18.80 13.72
N GLY A 277 19.37 -18.34 12.81
CA GLY A 277 18.60 -19.25 11.97
C GLY A 277 17.94 -18.60 10.76
N ALA A 278 17.35 -19.45 9.93
CA ALA A 278 16.51 -19.07 8.82
C ALA A 278 15.07 -18.87 9.31
N GLY A 279 14.59 -17.64 9.24
CA GLY A 279 13.17 -17.34 9.34
C GLY A 279 12.46 -17.69 8.04
N ILE A 280 11.40 -18.48 8.14
CA ILE A 280 10.53 -18.82 7.01
C ILE A 280 9.08 -18.65 7.42
N ILE A 281 8.20 -18.34 6.46
CA ILE A 281 6.75 -18.41 6.67
C ILE A 281 6.17 -19.50 5.78
N VAL A 282 5.67 -20.56 6.41
CA VAL A 282 4.94 -21.62 5.74
C VAL A 282 3.45 -21.34 5.77
N GLN A 283 2.76 -21.70 4.69
CA GLN A 283 1.30 -21.63 4.59
C GLN A 283 0.76 -23.06 4.40
N GLY A 284 -0.14 -23.47 5.29
CA GLY A 284 -0.90 -24.72 5.18
C GLY A 284 -2.39 -24.47 5.02
N SER A 285 -3.18 -25.55 4.99
CA SER A 285 -4.65 -25.49 4.90
C SER A 285 -5.32 -24.94 6.16
N GLU A 286 -4.68 -25.07 7.32
CA GLU A 286 -5.20 -24.65 8.62
C GLU A 286 -4.70 -23.26 9.07
N GLY A 287 -3.77 -22.64 8.33
CA GLY A 287 -3.14 -21.36 8.70
C GLY A 287 -1.70 -21.24 8.24
N GLY A 288 -1.08 -20.11 8.56
CA GLY A 288 0.35 -19.88 8.37
C GLY A 288 1.15 -20.18 9.64
N GLU A 289 2.45 -20.40 9.50
CA GLU A 289 3.38 -20.44 10.62
C GLU A 289 4.67 -19.69 10.27
N LEU A 290 5.13 -18.82 11.16
CA LEU A 290 6.49 -18.31 11.17
C LEU A 290 7.39 -19.30 11.90
N VAL A 291 8.40 -19.83 11.20
CA VAL A 291 9.30 -20.87 11.70
C VAL A 291 10.74 -20.39 11.67
N ASN A 292 11.47 -20.64 12.75
CA ASN A 292 12.92 -20.47 12.81
C ASN A 292 13.62 -21.83 12.63
N LEU A 293 14.40 -21.96 11.56
CA LEU A 293 15.13 -23.17 11.18
C LEU A 293 16.63 -23.01 11.38
N GLN A 294 17.29 -24.12 11.70
CA GLN A 294 18.75 -24.19 11.78
C GLN A 294 19.22 -25.58 11.35
N LEU A 295 20.48 -25.72 10.95
CA LEU A 295 21.12 -27.02 10.76
C LEU A 295 21.73 -27.52 12.08
N ASP A 296 21.56 -28.80 12.36
CA ASP A 296 22.29 -29.50 13.40
C ASP A 296 23.71 -29.90 12.95
N ASN A 297 24.44 -30.57 13.85
CA ASN A 297 25.80 -31.07 13.57
C ASN A 297 25.86 -32.14 12.47
N GLU A 298 24.72 -32.74 12.11
CA GLU A 298 24.57 -33.76 11.08
C GLU A 298 24.04 -33.16 9.76
N SER A 299 23.94 -31.82 9.66
CA SER A 299 23.37 -31.10 8.50
C SER A 299 21.89 -31.39 8.23
N SER A 300 21.14 -31.76 9.27
CA SER A 300 19.69 -31.87 9.22
C SER A 300 19.02 -30.60 9.72
N LEU A 301 17.91 -30.19 9.10
CA LEU A 301 17.14 -29.05 9.58
C LEU A 301 16.41 -29.39 10.88
N ILE A 302 16.58 -28.52 11.86
CA ILE A 302 15.90 -28.54 13.15
C ILE A 302 15.08 -27.26 13.33
N VAL A 303 13.97 -27.37 14.01
CA VAL A 303 13.09 -26.23 14.32
C VAL A 303 13.42 -25.69 15.70
N LYS A 304 13.69 -24.38 15.77
CA LYS A 304 14.00 -23.68 17.02
C LYS A 304 12.77 -23.05 17.64
N ASN A 305 11.96 -22.38 16.82
CA ASN A 305 10.72 -21.73 17.26
C ASN A 305 9.66 -21.78 16.16
N ARG A 306 8.39 -21.74 16.55
CA ARG A 306 7.24 -21.60 15.67
C ARG A 306 6.22 -20.65 16.27
N VAL A 307 5.65 -19.80 15.43
CA VAL A 307 4.54 -18.93 15.80
C VAL A 307 3.43 -19.09 14.77
N SER A 308 2.21 -19.33 15.24
CA SER A 308 1.03 -19.46 14.38
C SER A 308 0.61 -18.10 13.82
N LEU A 309 0.25 -18.09 12.54
CA LEU A 309 -0.24 -16.96 11.77
C LEU A 309 -1.58 -17.31 11.10
N GLY A 310 -2.33 -16.31 10.66
CA GLY A 310 -3.58 -16.51 9.91
C GLY A 310 -3.39 -17.14 8.51
N ILE A 311 -4.51 -17.35 7.79
CA ILE A 311 -4.61 -18.18 6.58
C ILE A 311 -3.95 -17.57 5.33
N ALA A 312 -3.53 -16.30 5.33
CA ALA A 312 -2.85 -15.67 4.21
C ALA A 312 -1.78 -14.68 4.69
N PRO A 313 -0.61 -15.16 5.14
CA PRO A 313 0.41 -14.29 5.68
C PRO A 313 1.00 -13.35 4.61
N SER A 314 1.25 -12.10 5.01
CA SER A 314 1.94 -11.10 4.19
C SER A 314 3.44 -11.39 4.09
N ILE A 315 4.14 -10.64 3.24
CA ILE A 315 5.62 -10.66 3.25
C ILE A 315 6.09 -10.13 4.62
N PRO A 316 7.02 -10.81 5.31
CA PRO A 316 7.50 -10.36 6.61
C PRO A 316 8.49 -9.22 6.47
N VAL A 317 8.54 -8.37 7.50
CA VAL A 317 9.49 -7.28 7.63
C VAL A 317 10.38 -7.52 8.83
N ASN A 318 11.70 -7.54 8.62
CA ASN A 318 12.66 -7.63 9.71
C ASN A 318 13.03 -6.25 10.21
N LEU A 319 12.79 -6.03 11.48
CA LEU A 319 13.30 -4.89 12.23
C LEU A 319 14.64 -5.25 12.88
N PRO A 320 15.48 -4.26 13.24
CA PRO A 320 16.72 -4.50 13.95
C PRO A 320 16.51 -5.27 15.27
N ASN A 321 17.59 -5.85 15.78
CA ASN A 321 17.63 -6.69 16.99
C ASN A 321 16.83 -8.00 16.92
N GLY A 322 16.22 -8.35 15.78
CA GLY A 322 15.55 -9.63 15.55
C GLY A 322 14.04 -9.61 15.80
N VAL A 323 13.42 -8.43 15.77
CA VAL A 323 11.96 -8.29 15.75
C VAL A 323 11.48 -8.56 14.33
N VAL A 324 10.49 -9.45 14.18
CA VAL A 324 9.89 -9.79 12.89
C VAL A 324 8.45 -9.32 12.89
N VAL A 325 8.08 -8.49 11.93
CA VAL A 325 6.70 -8.08 11.71
C VAL A 325 6.07 -8.97 10.65
N THR A 326 4.91 -9.55 10.95
CA THR A 326 4.09 -10.34 10.03
C THR A 326 2.69 -9.76 9.98
N GLY A 327 2.00 -9.94 8.85
CA GLY A 327 0.58 -9.63 8.69
C GLY A 327 -0.18 -10.86 8.24
N ASP A 328 -1.48 -10.88 8.51
CA ASP A 328 -2.43 -11.85 7.97
C ASP A 328 -3.79 -11.17 7.70
N LEU A 329 -4.86 -11.95 7.50
CA LEU A 329 -6.19 -11.40 7.22
C LEU A 329 -6.86 -10.73 8.43
N ASP A 330 -6.30 -10.90 9.63
CA ASP A 330 -6.89 -10.37 10.86
C ASP A 330 -6.08 -9.18 11.42
N SER A 331 -4.74 -9.24 11.33
CA SER A 331 -3.88 -8.29 12.05
C SER A 331 -2.45 -8.24 11.52
N VAL A 332 -1.75 -7.17 11.88
CA VAL A 332 -0.28 -7.06 11.83
C VAL A 332 0.29 -7.24 13.22
N LYS A 333 1.27 -8.13 13.35
CA LYS A 333 1.90 -8.52 14.61
C LYS A 333 3.41 -8.41 14.53
N ALA A 334 4.02 -7.94 15.62
CA ALA A 334 5.45 -7.97 15.82
C ALA A 334 5.84 -9.10 16.77
N HIS A 335 6.85 -9.87 16.40
CA HIS A 335 7.32 -11.04 17.12
C HIS A 335 8.77 -10.82 17.57
N CYS A 336 9.04 -11.13 18.84
CA CYS A 336 10.39 -11.22 19.39
C CYS A 336 10.80 -12.70 19.51
N PHE A 337 12.03 -13.02 19.12
CA PHE A 337 12.55 -14.40 19.13
C PHE A 337 13.63 -14.65 20.19
N TYR A 338 13.63 -13.87 21.27
CA TYR A 338 14.63 -13.95 22.35
C TYR A 338 13.99 -14.30 23.69
N ASN A 339 14.80 -14.89 24.57
CA ASN A 339 14.37 -15.39 25.87
C ASN A 339 14.22 -14.24 26.89
N LEU A 340 13.19 -13.40 26.71
CA LEU A 340 12.82 -12.34 27.64
C LEU A 340 11.55 -12.73 28.39
N THR A 341 11.57 -12.57 29.71
CA THR A 341 10.52 -13.02 30.63
C THR A 341 9.16 -12.34 30.44
N ASP A 342 9.06 -11.28 29.63
CA ASP A 342 7.87 -10.42 29.49
C ASP A 342 7.50 -10.09 28.03
N CYS A 343 8.16 -10.67 27.02
CA CYS A 343 7.75 -10.46 25.64
C CYS A 343 6.69 -11.51 25.27
N ASP A 344 5.42 -11.16 25.41
CA ASP A 344 4.31 -11.97 24.89
C ASP A 344 4.57 -12.29 23.41
N ASN A 345 4.34 -13.55 23.00
CA ASN A 345 4.73 -14.16 21.72
C ASN A 345 4.37 -13.36 20.43
N ALA A 346 3.54 -12.32 20.52
CA ALA A 346 3.26 -11.36 19.47
C ALA A 346 2.61 -10.10 20.06
N THR A 347 3.05 -8.91 19.65
CA THR A 347 2.36 -7.63 19.90
C THR A 347 1.58 -7.22 18.65
N VAL A 348 0.29 -6.92 18.78
CA VAL A 348 -0.52 -6.39 17.67
C VAL A 348 -0.10 -4.94 17.40
N ILE A 349 0.39 -4.67 16.19
CA ILE A 349 0.71 -3.32 15.70
C ILE A 349 -0.53 -2.69 15.07
N ASP A 350 -1.26 -3.48 14.29
CA ASP A 350 -2.39 -3.02 13.50
C ASP A 350 -3.45 -4.13 13.37
N SER A 351 -4.68 -3.75 13.06
CA SER A 351 -5.80 -4.66 12.85
C SER A 351 -6.36 -4.50 11.45
N GLY A 352 -6.69 -5.61 10.79
CA GLY A 352 -7.23 -5.60 9.43
C GLY A 352 -6.46 -6.52 8.49
N PRO A 353 -7.01 -6.76 7.30
CA PRO A 353 -6.47 -7.72 6.36
C PRO A 353 -5.25 -7.18 5.62
N VAL A 354 -4.11 -7.83 5.82
CA VAL A 354 -2.83 -7.52 5.19
C VAL A 354 -2.28 -8.77 4.50
N SER A 355 -2.27 -8.77 3.17
CA SER A 355 -1.73 -9.87 2.35
C SER A 355 -0.62 -9.42 1.38
N GLY A 356 -0.22 -8.15 1.49
CA GLY A 356 0.67 -7.44 0.58
C GLY A 356 2.11 -7.33 1.06
N GLU A 357 2.74 -6.21 0.70
CA GLU A 357 4.13 -5.87 1.01
C GLU A 357 4.18 -4.75 2.05
N PRO A 358 4.21 -5.04 3.37
CA PRO A 358 4.62 -4.03 4.35
C PRO A 358 6.04 -3.53 4.04
N VAL A 359 6.28 -2.23 4.18
CA VAL A 359 7.55 -1.59 3.77
C VAL A 359 8.11 -0.73 4.90
N LEU A 360 9.43 -0.79 5.10
CA LEU A 360 10.13 0.16 5.94
C LEU A 360 10.52 1.39 5.12
N LEU A 361 10.16 2.58 5.61
CA LEU A 361 10.53 3.84 4.97
C LEU A 361 11.71 4.48 5.70
N VAL A 362 12.66 5.01 4.94
CA VAL A 362 13.88 5.67 5.44
C VAL A 362 13.73 7.19 5.32
N GLY A 363 14.18 7.98 6.30
CA GLY A 363 14.21 9.45 6.22
C GLY A 363 14.74 10.16 7.48
N ASN A 364 14.75 11.50 7.48
CA ASN A 364 15.38 12.33 8.53
C ASN A 364 14.52 12.40 9.79
N TYR A 365 14.66 11.40 10.63
CA TYR A 365 13.68 11.19 11.68
C TYR A 365 14.37 10.76 12.97
N ASN A 366 14.54 11.75 13.86
CA ASN A 366 14.91 11.60 15.27
C ASN A 366 13.71 11.05 16.08
N LEU A 367 13.13 9.91 15.68
CA LEU A 367 11.74 9.59 16.03
C LEU A 367 11.54 8.62 17.19
N GLY A 368 12.58 8.11 17.84
CA GLY A 368 12.39 7.10 18.89
C GLY A 368 11.86 5.73 18.40
N GLY A 369 11.40 5.60 17.14
CA GLY A 369 10.93 4.37 16.50
C GLY A 369 11.21 4.30 14.99
N ILE A 370 10.83 3.19 14.35
CA ILE A 370 11.04 2.86 12.93
C ILE A 370 9.74 3.04 12.13
N PRO A 371 9.76 3.80 11.01
CA PRO A 371 8.61 3.94 10.11
C PRO A 371 8.29 2.65 9.34
N LEU A 372 7.09 2.13 9.57
CA LEU A 372 6.52 0.97 8.90
C LEU A 372 5.23 1.39 8.19
N ALA A 373 5.17 1.22 6.87
CA ALA A 373 3.95 1.39 6.09
C ALA A 373 3.31 0.01 5.82
N VAL A 374 2.02 -0.11 6.14
CA VAL A 374 1.25 -1.35 6.04
C VAL A 374 0.15 -1.19 4.99
N PRO A 375 0.16 -2.01 3.92
CA PRO A 375 -0.93 -2.02 2.94
C PRO A 375 -2.11 -2.89 3.41
N HIS A 376 -3.25 -2.27 3.65
CA HIS A 376 -4.51 -2.97 3.97
C HIS A 376 -5.23 -3.35 2.69
N ASN A 377 -5.37 -4.66 2.48
CA ASN A 377 -5.96 -5.22 1.28
C ASN A 377 -7.48 -5.41 1.48
N THR A 378 -8.21 -4.31 1.36
CA THR A 378 -9.68 -4.25 1.37
C THR A 378 -10.18 -3.67 0.05
N VAL A 379 -11.48 -3.67 -0.16
CA VAL A 379 -12.10 -3.02 -1.33
C VAL A 379 -11.76 -1.51 -1.40
N ASP A 380 -11.75 -0.84 -0.24
CA ASP A 380 -11.37 0.57 -0.07
C ASP A 380 -9.91 0.68 0.38
N GLY A 381 -9.05 -0.15 -0.22
CA GLY A 381 -7.67 -0.38 0.22
C GLY A 381 -6.91 0.91 0.55
N TYR A 382 -6.15 0.89 1.64
CA TYR A 382 -5.42 2.05 2.16
C TYR A 382 -4.06 1.64 2.74
N TRP A 383 -3.19 2.63 2.98
CA TRP A 383 -1.92 2.41 3.68
C TRP A 383 -1.95 3.01 5.08
N ALA A 384 -1.54 2.26 6.09
CA ALA A 384 -1.37 2.77 7.45
C ALA A 384 0.12 2.98 7.76
N GLY A 385 0.47 4.14 8.28
CA GLY A 385 1.82 4.50 8.68
C GLY A 385 2.00 4.39 10.19
N HIS A 386 2.88 3.48 10.61
CA HIS A 386 3.20 3.24 12.01
C HIS A 386 4.64 3.62 12.35
N LEU A 387 4.87 4.18 13.53
CA LEU A 387 6.19 4.15 14.16
C LEU A 387 6.25 2.95 15.12
N VAL A 388 7.26 2.11 14.97
CA VAL A 388 7.45 0.91 15.79
C VAL A 388 8.76 1.03 16.58
N TRP A 389 8.69 0.86 17.91
CA TRP A 389 9.86 0.83 18.78
C TRP A 389 9.81 -0.36 19.73
N TRP A 390 10.96 -0.72 20.29
CA TRP A 390 11.04 -1.88 21.17
C TRP A 390 12.09 -1.66 22.26
N GLY A 391 11.71 -1.93 23.49
CA GLY A 391 12.60 -1.93 24.65
C GLY A 391 12.99 -3.35 25.05
N GLU A 392 13.68 -3.48 26.19
CA GLU A 392 14.08 -4.78 26.74
C GLU A 392 12.89 -5.71 27.03
N ASN A 393 11.69 -5.19 27.27
CA ASN A 393 10.55 -6.01 27.71
C ASN A 393 9.26 -5.85 26.88
N ARG A 394 9.21 -4.95 25.89
CA ARG A 394 7.97 -4.70 25.11
C ARG A 394 8.27 -4.15 23.72
N ILE A 395 7.41 -4.52 22.77
CA ILE A 395 7.27 -3.83 21.49
C ILE A 395 6.08 -2.88 21.63
N GLU A 396 6.19 -1.69 21.08
CA GLU A 396 5.12 -0.70 21.03
C GLU A 396 5.07 -0.07 19.65
N SER A 397 3.89 0.42 19.28
CA SER A 397 3.67 1.16 18.04
C SER A 397 2.71 2.32 18.25
N SER A 398 2.84 3.33 17.39
CA SER A 398 1.85 4.39 17.21
C SER A 398 1.44 4.47 15.74
N LEU A 399 0.12 4.54 15.52
CA LEU A 399 -0.44 4.93 14.23
C LEU A 399 -0.27 6.43 14.06
N GLU A 400 0.32 6.83 12.94
CA GLU A 400 0.67 8.22 12.65
C GLU A 400 -0.26 8.80 11.57
N TRP A 401 -0.63 7.99 10.58
CA TRP A 401 -1.51 8.38 9.50
C TRP A 401 -2.14 7.17 8.81
N ASP A 402 -3.27 7.41 8.17
CA ASP A 402 -3.88 6.51 7.19
C ASP A 402 -3.99 7.26 5.85
N TRP A 403 -3.56 6.60 4.77
CA TRP A 403 -3.58 7.11 3.41
C TRP A 403 -4.59 6.32 2.59
N HIS A 404 -5.77 6.92 2.41
CA HIS A 404 -6.78 6.45 1.47
C HIS A 404 -6.53 7.08 0.08
N PRO A 405 -6.40 6.29 -0.99
CA PRO A 405 -6.25 6.81 -2.35
C PRO A 405 -7.53 7.51 -2.80
N GLN A 406 -7.42 8.52 -3.66
CA GLN A 406 -8.55 9.24 -4.26
C GLN A 406 -9.43 8.35 -5.15
N LYS A 407 -8.87 7.26 -5.68
CA LYS A 407 -9.59 6.24 -6.42
C LYS A 407 -9.42 4.93 -5.67
N GLU A 408 -10.52 4.43 -5.13
CA GLU A 408 -10.55 3.22 -4.31
C GLU A 408 -10.26 1.96 -5.14
N GLY A 409 -9.76 0.94 -4.44
CA GLY A 409 -9.42 -0.35 -5.02
C GLY A 409 -8.55 -1.15 -4.08
N TRP A 410 -8.60 -2.47 -4.25
CA TRP A 410 -7.72 -3.41 -3.58
C TRP A 410 -6.25 -3.01 -3.74
N LEU A 411 -5.42 -3.31 -2.75
CA LEU A 411 -4.00 -3.07 -2.85
C LEU A 411 -3.19 -4.11 -2.10
N THR A 412 -2.16 -4.61 -2.79
CA THR A 412 -1.10 -5.42 -2.18
C THR A 412 0.25 -4.72 -2.22
N ALA A 413 0.39 -3.69 -3.06
CA ALA A 413 1.58 -2.87 -3.15
C ALA A 413 1.77 -2.05 -1.87
N GLY A 414 2.99 -2.00 -1.36
CA GLY A 414 3.35 -1.08 -0.29
C GLY A 414 3.59 0.35 -0.80
N VAL A 415 4.10 1.19 0.08
CA VAL A 415 4.53 2.55 -0.24
C VAL A 415 6.00 2.56 -0.68
N GLY A 416 6.27 3.15 -1.83
CA GLY A 416 7.61 3.33 -2.37
C GLY A 416 8.25 4.65 -1.94
N GLY A 417 9.56 4.65 -1.74
CA GLY A 417 10.38 5.85 -1.54
C GLY A 417 10.89 6.05 -0.13
N THR A 418 10.89 7.31 0.30
CA THR A 418 11.36 7.75 1.61
C THR A 418 10.19 8.22 2.43
N SER A 419 10.43 8.52 3.70
CA SER A 419 9.39 9.09 4.53
C SER A 419 9.05 10.56 4.21
N GLU A 420 9.84 11.20 3.34
CA GLU A 420 9.64 12.58 2.85
C GLU A 420 9.06 12.61 1.43
N VAL A 421 9.25 11.53 0.67
CA VAL A 421 8.79 11.37 -0.71
C VAL A 421 8.23 9.97 -0.89
N MET A 422 6.91 9.89 -0.97
CA MET A 422 6.16 8.64 -1.02
C MET A 422 5.43 8.51 -2.35
N ALA A 423 5.44 7.31 -2.92
CA ALA A 423 4.65 6.96 -4.08
C ALA A 423 3.92 5.65 -3.82
N ALA A 424 2.62 5.62 -4.07
CA ALA A 424 1.80 4.44 -3.83
C ALA A 424 0.76 4.28 -4.94
N ALA A 425 0.41 3.03 -5.23
CA ALA A 425 -0.55 2.72 -6.27
C ALA A 425 -1.35 1.48 -5.92
N ASN A 426 -2.57 1.39 -6.45
CA ASN A 426 -3.50 0.30 -6.17
C ASN A 426 -3.96 -0.43 -7.43
N ASP A 427 -4.83 -1.43 -7.23
CA ASP A 427 -5.35 -2.28 -8.29
C ASP A 427 -6.36 -1.58 -9.22
N ALA A 428 -6.76 -0.34 -8.90
CA ALA A 428 -7.51 0.54 -9.79
C ALA A 428 -6.63 1.31 -10.79
N SER A 429 -5.34 0.96 -10.87
CA SER A 429 -4.32 1.62 -11.69
C SER A 429 -4.09 3.09 -11.33
N TRP A 430 -4.42 3.46 -10.09
CA TRP A 430 -4.28 4.80 -9.60
C TRP A 430 -2.93 4.96 -8.90
N LEU A 431 -2.13 5.91 -9.37
CA LEU A 431 -0.85 6.29 -8.77
C LEU A 431 -0.99 7.63 -8.07
N GLU A 432 -0.49 7.72 -6.85
CA GLU A 432 -0.41 8.93 -6.07
C GLU A 432 1.01 9.18 -5.58
N VAL A 433 1.44 10.45 -5.63
CA VAL A 433 2.77 10.87 -5.17
C VAL A 433 2.64 12.01 -4.18
N ARG A 434 3.34 11.87 -3.06
CA ARG A 434 3.30 12.75 -1.90
C ARG A 434 4.72 13.18 -1.53
N TYR A 435 4.93 14.48 -1.36
CA TYR A 435 6.17 15.03 -0.81
C TYR A 435 5.93 16.45 -0.30
N PHE A 436 6.79 16.95 0.60
CA PHE A 436 6.72 18.33 1.08
C PHE A 436 7.37 19.31 0.07
N ASP A 437 6.75 20.47 -0.13
CA ASP A 437 7.21 21.49 -1.09
C ASP A 437 8.58 22.09 -0.76
N ASP A 438 9.00 22.03 0.50
CA ASP A 438 10.30 22.49 0.98
C ASP A 438 11.41 21.43 0.82
N ASN A 439 11.12 20.30 0.18
CA ASN A 439 12.12 19.30 -0.13
C ASN A 439 13.23 19.93 -0.99
N PRO A 440 14.50 19.94 -0.54
CA PRO A 440 15.60 20.60 -1.23
C PRO A 440 15.94 19.98 -2.60
N ASN A 441 15.43 18.78 -2.88
CA ASN A 441 15.57 18.10 -4.15
C ASN A 441 14.38 18.36 -5.11
N ALA A 442 13.31 19.00 -4.66
CA ALA A 442 12.23 19.45 -5.53
C ALA A 442 12.74 20.61 -6.41
N PRO A 443 12.41 20.63 -7.73
CA PRO A 443 12.82 21.71 -8.61
C PRO A 443 12.38 23.06 -8.06
N SER A 444 13.35 23.97 -7.89
CA SER A 444 13.08 25.39 -7.75
C SER A 444 12.23 25.84 -8.95
N LYS A 445 11.01 26.35 -8.72
CA LYS A 445 10.09 26.81 -9.78
C LYS A 445 10.60 28.02 -10.61
N ASP A 446 11.87 28.40 -10.47
CA ASP A 446 12.52 29.49 -11.18
C ASP A 446 13.60 28.97 -12.16
N ALA A 447 13.22 28.64 -13.40
CA ALA A 447 14.07 28.78 -14.61
C ALA A 447 13.23 28.62 -15.90
N ASP A 448 12.88 29.78 -16.46
CA ASP A 448 12.21 30.14 -17.72
C ASP A 448 12.27 29.19 -18.95
N GLY A 449 11.14 29.13 -19.69
CA GLY A 449 11.08 28.59 -21.06
C GLY A 449 9.68 28.30 -21.64
N GLN A 450 8.88 29.33 -21.93
CA GLN A 450 7.57 29.25 -22.61
C GLN A 450 7.51 28.34 -23.86
N GLN A 451 6.50 27.45 -23.92
CA GLN A 451 5.54 27.43 -25.04
C GLN A 451 4.22 26.72 -24.67
N ASN A 452 3.12 27.43 -24.93
CA ASN A 452 1.74 27.16 -24.55
C ASN A 452 1.16 25.81 -25.05
N SER A 453 0.31 25.18 -24.23
CA SER A 453 -1.12 25.01 -24.55
C SER A 453 -1.89 24.58 -23.29
N GLU A 454 -2.56 25.57 -22.72
CA GLU A 454 -3.82 25.56 -21.97
C GLU A 454 -4.36 24.18 -21.49
N ASN A 455 -4.26 23.92 -20.19
CA ASN A 455 -5.48 23.77 -19.42
C ASN A 455 -5.36 24.41 -18.04
N GLN A 456 -6.39 25.18 -17.77
CA GLN A 456 -6.61 26.12 -16.69
C GLN A 456 -6.35 25.48 -15.32
N GLY A 457 -5.30 25.96 -14.66
CA GLY A 457 -5.16 25.80 -13.22
C GLY A 457 -6.30 26.54 -12.53
N VAL A 458 -7.15 25.79 -11.85
CA VAL A 458 -7.80 26.31 -10.65
C VAL A 458 -6.71 26.25 -9.57
N GLU A 459 -6.02 27.37 -9.39
CA GLU A 459 -5.14 27.61 -8.25
C GLU A 459 -5.92 27.36 -6.95
N SER A 460 -5.64 26.25 -6.26
CA SER A 460 -6.06 26.07 -4.87
C SER A 460 -4.96 26.60 -3.94
N THR A 461 -4.98 27.91 -3.72
CA THR A 461 -4.27 28.56 -2.60
C THR A 461 -4.80 28.02 -1.28
N HIS A 462 -3.95 27.47 -0.40
CA HIS A 462 -4.34 27.25 0.99
C HIS A 462 -4.68 28.61 1.63
N PRO A 463 -5.93 28.83 2.07
CA PRO A 463 -6.33 30.10 2.64
C PRO A 463 -5.91 30.12 4.11
N THR A 464 -5.06 31.06 4.47
CA THR A 464 -5.09 31.66 5.81
C THR A 464 -6.43 32.38 6.02
N VAL A 465 -6.73 32.92 7.21
CA VAL A 465 -8.06 33.50 7.56
C VAL A 465 -8.56 34.54 6.53
N THR A 466 -7.68 35.11 5.71
CA THR A 466 -8.01 36.02 4.61
C THR A 466 -7.75 35.50 3.19
N GLY A 467 -7.45 34.22 2.98
CA GLY A 467 -7.28 33.62 1.65
C GLY A 467 -6.07 34.11 0.86
N LEU A 468 -5.09 34.73 1.51
CA LEU A 468 -3.88 35.28 0.87
C LEU A 468 -2.65 34.44 1.21
N PRO A 469 -1.65 34.32 0.32
CA PRO A 469 -0.38 33.65 0.64
C PRO A 469 0.27 34.25 1.91
N LEU A 470 0.91 33.42 2.73
CA LEU A 470 1.53 33.81 4.02
C LEU A 470 2.45 35.03 3.91
N LEU A 471 3.24 35.10 2.83
CA LEU A 471 4.11 36.24 2.54
C LEU A 471 3.32 37.53 2.29
N THR A 472 2.19 37.43 1.57
CA THR A 472 1.30 38.56 1.28
C THR A 472 0.58 39.03 2.54
N GLU A 473 0.16 38.12 3.42
CA GLU A 473 -0.39 38.50 4.73
C GLU A 473 0.64 39.20 5.62
N LEU A 474 1.86 38.69 5.69
CA LEU A 474 2.96 39.33 6.42
C LEU A 474 3.28 40.72 5.84
N LEU A 475 3.24 40.86 4.52
CA LEU A 475 3.45 42.12 3.82
C LEU A 475 2.30 43.10 4.09
N VAL A 476 1.05 42.64 4.09
CA VAL A 476 -0.14 43.46 4.40
C VAL A 476 -0.08 43.95 5.85
N VAL A 477 0.24 43.08 6.80
CA VAL A 477 0.38 43.42 8.23
C VAL A 477 1.53 44.42 8.43
N MET A 478 2.69 44.17 7.83
CA MET A 478 3.83 45.09 7.87
C MET A 478 3.49 46.45 7.25
N THR A 479 2.79 46.46 6.12
CA THR A 479 2.36 47.69 5.44
C THR A 479 1.38 48.47 6.32
N LEU A 480 0.45 47.79 6.98
CA LEU A 480 -0.52 48.41 7.89
C LEU A 480 0.17 49.00 9.15
N VAL A 481 1.14 48.29 9.73
CA VAL A 481 1.91 48.75 10.90
C VAL A 481 2.79 49.95 10.55
N LEU A 482 3.52 49.91 9.44
CA LEU A 482 4.33 51.04 8.98
C LEU A 482 3.47 52.25 8.59
N SER A 483 2.30 52.00 8.02
CA SER A 483 1.38 53.06 7.60
C SER A 483 0.72 53.77 8.79
N THR A 484 0.32 53.02 9.80
CA THR A 484 -0.22 53.57 11.06
C THR A 484 0.83 54.35 11.84
N ALA A 485 2.08 53.85 11.89
CA ALA A 485 3.21 54.61 12.45
C ALA A 485 3.50 55.90 11.66
N GLY A 486 3.41 55.86 10.33
CA GLY A 486 3.55 57.03 9.46
C GLY A 486 2.49 58.11 9.71
N LEU A 487 1.24 57.71 9.96
CA LEU A 487 0.13 58.61 10.29
C LEU A 487 0.25 59.26 11.68
N ALA A 488 0.85 58.55 12.64
CA ALA A 488 1.15 59.08 13.97
C ALA A 488 2.36 60.04 13.98
N GLY A 489 3.21 60.01 12.95
CA GLY A 489 4.41 60.84 12.82
C GLY A 489 4.11 62.34 12.66
N GLY A 490 4.95 63.20 13.24
CA GLY A 490 4.74 64.66 13.26
C GLY A 490 4.96 65.40 11.92
N ASN A 491 5.50 64.72 10.90
CA ASN A 491 5.80 65.32 9.59
C ASN A 491 4.72 64.97 8.56
N MET A 492 4.27 65.98 7.79
CA MET A 492 3.21 65.86 6.78
C MET A 492 3.53 64.85 5.68
N ALA A 493 4.80 64.64 5.34
CA ALA A 493 5.21 63.63 4.37
C ALA A 493 4.96 62.19 4.87
N ALA A 494 5.22 61.92 6.15
CA ALA A 494 5.00 60.61 6.76
C ALA A 494 3.50 60.27 6.85
N LYS A 495 2.67 61.27 7.17
CA LYS A 495 1.20 61.09 7.21
C LYS A 495 0.62 60.75 5.84
N ARG A 496 1.13 61.36 4.76
CA ARG A 496 0.68 61.07 3.39
C ARG A 496 1.07 59.65 2.95
N ALA A 497 2.30 59.24 3.23
CA ALA A 497 2.75 57.88 2.95
C ALA A 497 1.92 56.84 3.71
N GLY A 498 1.63 57.10 5.00
CA GLY A 498 0.78 56.22 5.80
C GLY A 498 -0.67 56.13 5.33
N SER A 499 -1.30 57.24 4.91
CA SER A 499 -2.65 57.18 4.35
C SER A 499 -2.74 56.36 3.05
N LEU A 500 -1.69 56.36 2.23
CA LEU A 500 -1.65 55.62 0.97
C LEU A 500 -1.52 54.11 1.20
N GLY A 501 -0.71 53.70 2.18
CA GLY A 501 -0.54 52.28 2.50
C GLY A 501 -1.79 51.64 3.10
N ILE A 502 -2.55 52.36 3.92
CA ILE A 502 -3.85 51.85 4.43
C ILE A 502 -4.87 51.67 3.28
N LEU A 503 -4.94 52.64 2.36
CA LEU A 503 -5.83 52.52 1.21
C LEU A 503 -5.49 51.31 0.33
N LEU A 504 -4.21 51.02 0.15
CA LEU A 504 -3.75 49.88 -0.64
C LEU A 504 -4.16 48.54 -0.02
N VAL A 505 -4.05 48.40 1.30
CA VAL A 505 -4.47 47.18 2.03
C VAL A 505 -5.97 46.93 1.91
N LEU A 506 -6.79 47.99 2.04
CA LEU A 506 -8.25 47.88 1.89
C LEU A 506 -8.68 47.41 0.50
N LEU A 507 -7.96 47.83 -0.55
CA LEU A 507 -8.26 47.40 -1.91
C LEU A 507 -7.89 45.93 -2.17
N LEU A 508 -6.88 45.41 -1.46
CA LEU A 508 -6.40 44.03 -1.64
C LEU A 508 -7.28 42.99 -0.94
N LEU A 509 -8.00 43.34 0.13
CA LEU A 509 -8.82 42.40 0.92
C LEU A 509 -10.27 42.22 0.40
N LEU A 510 -10.68 42.93 -0.65
CA LEU A 510 -12.03 42.87 -1.21
C LEU A 510 -12.47 41.49 -1.74
N PRO A 511 -11.63 40.69 -2.43
CA PRO A 511 -12.04 39.40 -3.00
C PRO A 511 -12.39 38.33 -1.95
N THR A 512 -11.65 38.28 -0.85
CA THR A 512 -11.85 37.26 0.19
C THR A 512 -13.16 37.42 0.94
N LEU A 513 -13.59 38.66 1.16
CA LEU A 513 -14.88 38.96 1.80
C LEU A 513 -16.08 38.43 1.00
N ASN A 514 -15.92 38.16 -0.30
CA ASN A 514 -16.98 37.63 -1.17
C ASN A 514 -17.11 36.10 -1.09
N LEU A 515 -16.00 35.36 -0.88
CA LEU A 515 -15.97 33.89 -0.88
C LEU A 515 -16.62 33.28 0.38
N ALA A 516 -16.42 33.92 1.54
CA ALA A 516 -16.97 33.46 2.82
C ALA A 516 -18.51 33.45 2.88
N TRP A 517 -19.20 34.08 1.92
CA TRP A 517 -20.66 34.14 1.85
C TRP A 517 -21.28 32.89 1.18
N VAL A 518 -20.54 32.16 0.34
CA VAL A 518 -21.09 31.08 -0.53
C VAL A 518 -21.08 29.70 0.13
N THR A 519 -20.09 29.40 0.97
CA THR A 519 -19.94 28.09 1.64
C THR A 519 -20.99 27.79 2.71
N THR A 520 -21.74 28.79 3.15
CA THR A 520 -22.79 28.64 4.17
C THR A 520 -24.10 28.08 3.60
N VAL A 521 -24.16 27.72 2.31
CA VAL A 521 -25.40 27.37 1.59
C VAL A 521 -25.49 25.86 1.21
N SER A 522 -24.46 25.03 1.41
CA SER A 522 -24.39 23.63 0.92
C SER A 522 -24.70 22.49 1.93
N ASP A 523 -25.14 22.78 3.16
CA ASP A 523 -25.38 21.83 4.26
C ASP A 523 -26.86 21.35 4.38
N GLU A 524 -27.63 21.25 3.29
CA GLU A 524 -29.11 21.23 3.36
C GLU A 524 -29.83 19.85 3.45
N GLY A 525 -29.17 18.69 3.52
CA GLY A 525 -29.85 17.36 3.65
C GLY A 525 -29.60 16.65 5.00
N GLY A 526 -30.61 16.52 5.87
CA GLY A 526 -30.45 15.99 7.25
C GLY A 526 -30.80 14.51 7.46
N ASP A 527 -30.33 13.94 8.58
CA ASP A 527 -30.68 12.59 9.07
C ASP A 527 -32.19 12.43 9.32
N LEU A 528 -32.72 11.19 9.18
CA LEU A 528 -34.14 10.89 9.38
C LEU A 528 -34.38 10.25 10.76
N ASP A 529 -35.41 10.73 11.48
CA ASP A 529 -35.80 10.14 12.76
C ASP A 529 -36.50 8.79 12.54
N THR A 530 -35.96 7.68 13.08
CA THR A 530 -36.56 6.35 12.94
C THR A 530 -37.74 6.15 13.88
N SER A 531 -38.95 6.43 13.39
CA SER A 531 -40.18 6.02 14.08
C SER A 531 -40.69 4.68 13.56
N ARG A 532 -40.84 3.71 14.47
CA ARG A 532 -41.53 2.42 14.23
C ARG A 532 -43.07 2.56 14.24
N GLU A 533 -43.59 3.76 14.48
CA GLU A 533 -45.05 3.98 14.51
C GLU A 533 -45.68 3.68 13.13
N GLY A 534 -46.68 2.80 13.12
CA GLY A 534 -47.43 2.42 11.92
C GLY A 534 -47.00 1.11 11.26
N PHE A 535 -45.91 0.47 11.70
CA PHE A 535 -45.55 -0.88 11.25
C PHE A 535 -46.35 -1.98 11.99
N PRO A 536 -46.70 -3.09 11.32
CA PRO A 536 -47.37 -4.24 11.95
C PRO A 536 -46.60 -4.83 13.15
N GLU A 537 -47.31 -5.16 14.23
CA GLU A 537 -46.68 -5.78 15.42
C GLU A 537 -46.07 -7.17 15.12
N ALA A 538 -46.56 -7.84 14.08
CA ALA A 538 -46.05 -9.14 13.64
C ALA A 538 -44.58 -9.09 13.19
N TRP A 539 -44.08 -7.91 12.78
CA TRP A 539 -42.70 -7.72 12.33
C TRP A 539 -41.73 -7.38 13.47
N ASN A 540 -42.12 -7.63 14.72
CA ASN A 540 -41.22 -7.49 15.86
C ASN A 540 -40.10 -8.53 15.77
N ASP A 541 -38.86 -8.07 15.97
CA ASP A 541 -37.63 -8.87 15.89
C ASP A 541 -37.30 -9.46 14.51
N SER A 542 -38.03 -9.06 13.46
CA SER A 542 -37.74 -9.37 12.04
C SER A 542 -37.18 -8.15 11.30
N GLN A 543 -36.54 -8.39 10.16
CA GLN A 543 -36.02 -7.35 9.26
C GLN A 543 -37.15 -6.77 8.39
N VAL A 544 -37.06 -5.46 8.08
CA VAL A 544 -38.05 -4.72 7.29
C VAL A 544 -37.33 -3.85 6.27
N VAL A 545 -37.81 -3.85 5.03
CA VAL A 545 -37.29 -3.01 3.93
C VAL A 545 -38.43 -2.17 3.37
N CYS A 546 -38.21 -0.87 3.18
CA CYS A 546 -39.18 0.03 2.57
C CYS A 546 -38.59 0.73 1.33
N PHE A 547 -39.32 0.72 0.23
CA PHE A 547 -39.02 1.43 -1.01
C PHE A 547 -39.91 2.68 -1.09
N GLU A 548 -39.32 3.86 -0.91
CA GLU A 548 -40.03 5.14 -0.97
C GLU A 548 -39.75 5.86 -2.30
N TYR A 549 -40.82 6.35 -2.93
CA TYR A 549 -40.77 6.98 -4.25
C TYR A 549 -41.29 8.42 -4.16
N PRO A 550 -40.77 9.34 -4.98
CA PRO A 550 -41.40 10.64 -5.15
C PRO A 550 -42.76 10.48 -5.85
N ASP A 551 -43.67 11.40 -5.56
CA ASP A 551 -45.08 11.31 -5.99
C ASP A 551 -45.27 11.20 -7.50
N ASP A 552 -44.33 11.67 -8.31
CA ASP A 552 -44.36 11.61 -9.77
C ASP A 552 -43.94 10.24 -10.35
N LEU A 553 -43.27 9.39 -9.56
CA LEU A 553 -42.83 8.04 -9.94
C LEU A 553 -43.65 6.93 -9.30
N TRP A 554 -44.53 7.27 -8.35
CA TRP A 554 -45.41 6.33 -7.68
C TRP A 554 -46.58 5.89 -8.57
N TRP A 555 -46.80 4.58 -8.68
CA TRP A 555 -47.81 3.99 -9.58
C TRP A 555 -49.18 3.75 -8.92
N GLU A 556 -49.33 4.10 -7.65
CA GLU A 556 -50.56 3.97 -6.87
C GLU A 556 -51.07 5.34 -6.41
N GLU A 557 -52.06 5.38 -5.52
CA GLU A 557 -52.49 6.64 -4.91
C GLU A 557 -51.34 7.26 -4.10
N VAL A 558 -51.01 8.53 -4.39
CA VAL A 558 -49.96 9.29 -3.69
C VAL A 558 -50.20 9.30 -2.18
N GLY A 559 -49.15 9.05 -1.41
CA GLY A 559 -49.20 8.93 0.05
C GLY A 559 -49.67 7.58 0.54
N MET A 560 -49.92 6.59 -0.33
CA MET A 560 -50.24 5.23 0.09
C MET A 560 -48.98 4.48 0.51
N THR A 561 -49.04 3.84 1.68
CA THR A 561 -48.08 2.82 2.10
C THR A 561 -48.70 1.42 1.96
N ILE A 562 -48.01 0.53 1.24
CA ILE A 562 -48.39 -0.87 1.08
C ILE A 562 -47.52 -1.72 2.01
N PHE A 563 -48.13 -2.59 2.81
CA PHE A 563 -47.44 -3.51 3.73
C PHE A 563 -47.58 -4.95 3.24
N LEU A 564 -46.45 -5.59 2.99
CA LEU A 564 -46.34 -6.98 2.55
C LEU A 564 -45.62 -7.79 3.63
N ASP A 565 -46.21 -8.90 4.02
CA ASP A 565 -45.59 -9.89 4.89
C ASP A 565 -44.93 -10.99 4.05
N ALA A 566 -43.75 -11.43 4.46
CA ALA A 566 -42.99 -12.46 3.74
C ALA A 566 -43.75 -13.79 3.61
N ASP A 567 -44.57 -14.16 4.59
CA ASP A 567 -45.31 -15.43 4.61
C ASP A 567 -46.75 -15.32 4.08
N GLU A 568 -47.39 -14.15 4.28
CA GLU A 568 -48.83 -13.96 4.02
C GLU A 568 -49.14 -13.06 2.81
N GLY A 569 -48.14 -12.40 2.21
CA GLY A 569 -48.32 -11.46 1.11
C GLY A 569 -48.87 -10.11 1.59
N GLU A 570 -49.71 -9.44 0.80
CA GLU A 570 -50.24 -8.13 1.21
C GLU A 570 -51.17 -8.22 2.42
N ILE A 571 -50.80 -7.54 3.50
CA ILE A 571 -51.54 -7.54 4.77
C ILE A 571 -52.28 -6.23 5.04
N ALA A 572 -51.79 -5.10 4.48
CA ALA A 572 -52.45 -3.81 4.64
C ALA A 572 -52.07 -2.80 3.56
N ARG A 573 -52.99 -1.86 3.30
CA ARG A 573 -52.73 -0.60 2.60
C ARG A 573 -53.23 0.55 3.45
N LEU A 574 -52.36 1.49 3.77
CA LEU A 574 -52.68 2.63 4.63
C LEU A 574 -52.39 3.94 3.92
N GLN A 575 -53.31 4.89 4.02
CA GLN A 575 -53.10 6.25 3.56
C GLN A 575 -52.27 7.00 4.60
N GLY A 576 -51.13 7.53 4.18
CA GLY A 576 -50.19 8.29 4.98
C GLY A 576 -49.59 9.47 4.21
N ASN A 577 -48.38 9.87 4.60
CA ASN A 577 -47.65 10.98 3.97
C ASN A 577 -46.60 10.52 2.96
N ASN A 578 -46.25 9.23 2.96
CA ASN A 578 -45.16 8.69 2.15
C ASN A 578 -45.72 7.69 1.13
N SER A 579 -45.26 7.83 -0.10
CA SER A 579 -45.56 6.94 -1.23
C SER A 579 -44.55 5.79 -1.24
N ARG A 580 -44.86 4.67 -0.56
CA ARG A 580 -43.86 3.60 -0.33
C ARG A 580 -44.44 2.19 -0.25
N THR A 581 -43.61 1.20 -0.55
CA THR A 581 -43.91 -0.22 -0.30
C THR A 581 -42.96 -0.75 0.76
N CYS A 582 -43.49 -1.33 1.85
CA CYS A 582 -42.71 -1.93 2.92
C CYS A 582 -42.96 -3.44 3.00
N VAL A 583 -41.87 -4.20 3.07
CA VAL A 583 -41.88 -5.66 3.24
C VAL A 583 -41.24 -6.01 4.56
N GLY A 584 -41.93 -6.77 5.41
CA GLY A 584 -41.43 -7.19 6.71
C GLY A 584 -41.74 -8.66 7.01
N GLY A 585 -41.28 -9.13 8.18
CA GLY A 585 -41.23 -10.56 8.48
C GLY A 585 -40.05 -11.28 7.83
N LEU A 586 -39.05 -10.52 7.35
CA LEU A 586 -37.84 -11.08 6.75
C LEU A 586 -36.88 -11.56 7.84
N ASP A 587 -36.30 -12.73 7.67
CA ASP A 587 -35.40 -13.33 8.65
C ASP A 587 -34.15 -13.93 8.00
N GLY A 588 -33.02 -13.86 8.70
CA GLY A 588 -31.79 -14.55 8.32
C GLY A 588 -30.90 -13.83 7.31
N HIS A 589 -31.22 -12.58 6.92
CA HIS A 589 -30.37 -11.80 6.03
C HIS A 589 -29.20 -11.16 6.77
N GLN A 590 -27.98 -11.39 6.29
CA GLN A 590 -26.75 -10.82 6.86
C GLN A 590 -26.31 -9.53 6.14
N THR A 591 -26.89 -9.22 4.98
CA THR A 591 -26.56 -8.02 4.18
C THR A 591 -27.82 -7.29 3.75
N ILE A 592 -27.72 -5.96 3.63
CA ILE A 592 -28.81 -5.09 3.13
C ILE A 592 -29.27 -5.59 1.76
N GLN A 593 -28.34 -5.87 0.85
CA GLN A 593 -28.65 -6.37 -0.48
C GLN A 593 -29.53 -7.63 -0.43
N SER A 594 -29.20 -8.61 0.42
CA SER A 594 -29.96 -9.86 0.48
C SER A 594 -31.41 -9.63 0.97
N ALA A 595 -31.61 -8.74 1.95
CA ALA A 595 -32.94 -8.36 2.42
C ALA A 595 -33.70 -7.55 1.37
N THR A 596 -33.03 -6.61 0.69
CA THR A 596 -33.62 -5.76 -0.36
C THR A 596 -34.03 -6.57 -1.59
N VAL A 597 -33.22 -7.56 -1.98
CA VAL A 597 -33.54 -8.47 -3.09
C VAL A 597 -34.79 -9.29 -2.78
N GLU A 598 -34.87 -9.90 -1.60
CA GLU A 598 -36.04 -10.67 -1.20
C GLU A 598 -37.29 -9.78 -1.10
N ALA A 599 -37.15 -8.61 -0.48
CA ALA A 599 -38.23 -7.62 -0.39
C ALA A 599 -38.73 -7.17 -1.78
N ALA A 600 -37.83 -6.87 -2.72
CA ALA A 600 -38.21 -6.47 -4.06
C ALA A 600 -38.94 -7.60 -4.81
N GLN A 601 -38.49 -8.85 -4.66
CA GLN A 601 -39.15 -10.02 -5.26
C GLN A 601 -40.56 -10.23 -4.69
N LEU A 602 -40.72 -10.14 -3.36
CA LEU A 602 -42.02 -10.25 -2.70
C LEU A 602 -42.97 -9.10 -3.08
N ALA A 603 -42.42 -7.90 -3.30
CA ALA A 603 -43.15 -6.74 -3.78
C ALA A 603 -43.48 -6.77 -5.29
N GLY A 604 -42.94 -7.74 -6.03
CA GLY A 604 -43.08 -7.80 -7.49
C GLY A 604 -42.41 -6.63 -8.22
N LEU A 605 -41.37 -6.04 -7.61
CA LEU A 605 -40.59 -4.96 -8.20
C LEU A 605 -39.41 -5.54 -8.96
N GLU A 606 -39.27 -5.15 -10.23
CA GLU A 606 -38.02 -5.36 -10.95
C GLU A 606 -36.93 -4.54 -10.28
N TYR A 607 -35.74 -5.10 -10.17
CA TYR A 607 -34.61 -4.41 -9.59
C TYR A 607 -33.37 -4.71 -10.41
N THR A 608 -32.54 -3.69 -10.56
CA THR A 608 -31.21 -3.79 -11.16
C THR A 608 -30.21 -3.35 -10.11
N TRP A 609 -29.14 -4.12 -10.04
CA TRP A 609 -28.01 -3.79 -9.21
C TRP A 609 -26.84 -3.56 -10.12
N ASP A 610 -26.13 -2.47 -9.87
CA ASP A 610 -24.84 -2.26 -10.47
C ASP A 610 -23.77 -2.72 -9.48
N SER A 611 -23.05 -3.76 -9.86
CA SER A 611 -21.91 -4.24 -9.09
C SER A 611 -20.73 -3.35 -9.42
N GLN A 612 -20.55 -2.30 -8.63
CA GLN A 612 -19.44 -1.38 -8.76
C GLN A 612 -18.27 -1.83 -7.88
N PRO A 613 -17.06 -1.31 -8.14
CA PRO A 613 -15.90 -1.61 -7.30
C PRO A 613 -16.11 -1.28 -5.82
N LEU A 614 -16.90 -0.24 -5.51
CA LEU A 614 -17.26 0.22 -4.15
C LEU A 614 -18.31 -0.65 -3.45
N GLY A 615 -18.82 -1.69 -4.12
CA GLY A 615 -19.92 -2.52 -3.64
C GLY A 615 -21.11 -2.51 -4.59
N ILE A 616 -22.22 -3.04 -4.11
CA ILE A 616 -23.39 -3.29 -4.94
C ILE A 616 -24.38 -2.14 -4.73
N PHE A 617 -24.57 -1.33 -5.77
CA PHE A 617 -25.48 -0.19 -5.76
C PHE A 617 -26.81 -0.56 -6.38
N VAL A 618 -27.87 0.01 -5.84
CA VAL A 618 -29.18 -0.03 -6.49
C VAL A 618 -29.11 0.90 -7.70
N GLU A 619 -29.33 0.35 -8.89
CA GLU A 619 -29.46 1.15 -10.11
C GLU A 619 -30.94 1.54 -10.27
N ASP A 620 -31.82 0.55 -10.37
CA ASP A 620 -33.26 0.76 -10.52
C ASP A 620 -34.05 -0.13 -9.55
N ILE A 621 -35.17 0.39 -9.04
CA ILE A 621 -36.19 -0.42 -8.35
C ILE A 621 -37.56 0.02 -8.86
N GLY A 622 -38.31 -0.93 -9.40
CA GLY A 622 -39.62 -0.69 -10.00
C GLY A 622 -39.50 0.24 -11.20
N LEU A 623 -40.26 1.35 -11.16
CA LEU A 623 -40.30 2.33 -12.26
C LEU A 623 -39.29 3.48 -12.10
N ALA A 624 -38.54 3.53 -11.00
CA ALA A 624 -37.58 4.60 -10.75
C ALA A 624 -36.16 4.17 -11.13
N GLN A 625 -35.53 5.01 -11.94
CA GLN A 625 -34.17 4.84 -12.43
C GLN A 625 -33.21 5.83 -11.76
N GLY A 626 -32.11 5.32 -11.21
CA GLY A 626 -31.06 6.11 -10.60
C GLY A 626 -30.42 7.10 -11.59
N GLY A 627 -30.27 8.36 -11.19
CA GLY A 627 -29.69 9.43 -11.99
C GLY A 627 -30.68 10.15 -12.93
N ASP A 628 -31.91 9.67 -13.08
CA ASP A 628 -32.92 10.37 -13.89
C ASP A 628 -33.46 11.60 -13.16
N GLY A 629 -33.33 12.76 -13.81
CA GLY A 629 -33.72 14.05 -13.26
C GLY A 629 -32.88 14.51 -12.06
N ASP A 630 -31.62 14.09 -11.95
CA ASP A 630 -30.70 14.39 -10.85
C ASP A 630 -31.17 13.83 -9.49
N ARG A 631 -31.89 12.70 -9.54
CA ARG A 631 -32.38 11.98 -8.37
C ARG A 631 -31.64 10.67 -8.23
N TRP A 632 -31.15 10.42 -7.02
CA TRP A 632 -30.39 9.21 -6.69
C TRP A 632 -31.09 8.45 -5.56
N TRP A 633 -30.91 7.14 -5.54
CA TRP A 633 -31.35 6.33 -4.41
C TRP A 633 -30.53 6.71 -3.18
N LEU A 634 -31.22 7.19 -2.16
CA LEU A 634 -30.67 7.37 -0.82
C LEU A 634 -31.15 6.21 0.03
N TYR A 635 -30.30 5.73 0.93
CA TYR A 635 -30.66 4.65 1.83
C TYR A 635 -30.36 5.04 3.27
N TRP A 636 -31.19 4.50 4.17
CA TRP A 636 -31.05 4.70 5.60
C TRP A 636 -31.06 3.35 6.30
N VAL A 637 -30.15 3.16 7.24
CA VAL A 637 -30.13 2.00 8.14
C VAL A 637 -30.45 2.51 9.53
N ASP A 638 -31.59 2.07 10.07
CA ASP A 638 -32.08 2.52 11.37
C ASP A 638 -32.12 4.07 11.53
N GLY A 639 -32.36 4.80 10.43
CA GLY A 639 -32.56 6.27 10.41
C GLY A 639 -31.31 7.09 10.14
N LYS A 640 -30.13 6.46 10.11
CA LYS A 640 -28.90 7.14 9.73
C LYS A 640 -28.68 7.06 8.23
N HIS A 641 -28.23 8.16 7.62
CA HIS A 641 -27.83 8.15 6.22
C HIS A 641 -26.74 7.10 6.02
N GLY A 642 -27.01 6.16 5.12
CA GLY A 642 -26.10 5.09 4.74
C GLY A 642 -25.05 5.54 3.76
#